data_AF-A0A2T7SWW2-F1
#
_entry.id   AF-A0A2T7SWW2-F1
#
_cell.length_a   1.000
_cell.length_b   1.000
_cell.length_c   1.000
_cell.angle_alpha   90.00
_cell.angle_beta   90.00
_cell.angle_gamma   90.00
#
_symmetry.space_group_name_H-M   'P 1'
#
loop_
_entity.id
_entity.type
_entity.pdbx_description
1 polymer ?
#
loop_
_entity_poly.entity_id
_entity_poly.type
_entity_poly.pdbx_seq_one_letter_code
_entity_poly.pdbx_strand_id
1 'polypeptide(L)'
;MNHIYRSIWSPAVGTCVATSEHVAGLGKTTTSRVNTGSVHSGQRAWGPFDGVRMRRAGSTGRRLPVALMLAWGGLVMANPTGGVVSAGQATIAQTPGQMTITQTTPNVAINWQSFGIGVGQSVQFVQPGRQAIALNRVVGADPSVLMGSLSANGQVFLINPNGIMFGLGSSVNVGGLVASTLNTTDVDFMAGRYRFSGPSTAELVNQGALRAADGGYVALLGAHVNNRGTVTAHRGSVALAAGQAMTLDVLGDQLLNVHLDQGVAQALLRNGGLLQADGGQVLMSTQVAGNLLANAVNNTGVVQAQTVENRQGTIVLLGSMGAGTVSLGGTLDVSAGPGQKAGRVLATGHQVGLFDAHILASGGAGGGQVLIGGGYQGRDAALPHAQSVYMSAGATIEANARDMGHGGQVVLWADGSTRAQGQVSARGGAQGGYGGLIETSGQWLDVGGLRVDSRAPRGQIGTWLLDPADITISSAATTDATATGGVFAPNAGVGAAIVNVADLVSALGGSNVTLTTANTGASGAGLGDIGVNAAITWTATTTLTLNAARNVNVNEAITGTNGSLALNAGGDVTVGAAIKTTTGQLGFTAAQDVNINAATTITTGNLQAVAGRNVTVSAASTVTTGNMVLRADNDGTGPGAAAGTVAITCGSNCLTVTTGELIIRFNPVNYASTGSEIVAYDANLTGAGTLDAKAWVFGLGDNKVYDGTTTATVSGLLPDVTAAPPPVTLGPVSLANFDTRHVGTDKAITYASTFSNATYDLFATAAAPVGTYQARADITPRALTVNAVTDARAYNGTTSSVGVPTVTGLQTSDTLNGALTQSFASKDVLGDGASTLAANGSFSVSDGNGGSNYSVSVLTVPGTIMPAPLTITAQDVSKVYGQAPALTGFDASALVNGETVGSVTLTSAGQAATAAVPGSPYAIVPSSATGGTFTPSNYSISYVSGVLTVTPAPVAPPDVPPPAVVVPEVPPIQVEPEVVVPPVQPPIVGEPEVVVPVPVPPVVVLPEVPSTETPVITPPVQEALSPSGERQALPKVPGRDRAVVLLRVLPGKVPVQGPVTLAATVVPEPLPVPEPVDKPLTAEPMPAAQSLMPIPTPVPAVQPAVKRMLPPLLPRRPKQDRN
;
A
#
# COMPACT_ATOMS: atom_id res chain seq x y z
N MET A 1 22.81 -7.88 -41.20
CA MET A 1 23.31 -9.04 -41.98
C MET A 1 22.52 -10.25 -41.52
N ASN A 2 21.92 -11.02 -42.42
CA ASN A 2 21.03 -12.11 -42.03
C ASN A 2 21.81 -13.42 -41.88
N HIS A 3 21.68 -14.07 -40.73
CA HIS A 3 22.22 -15.40 -40.46
C HIS A 3 21.09 -16.31 -39.98
N ILE A 4 20.28 -16.79 -40.92
CA ILE A 4 19.15 -17.66 -40.64
C ILE A 4 19.65 -19.12 -40.65
N TYR A 5 19.54 -19.77 -39.49
CA TYR A 5 19.88 -21.18 -39.32
C TYR A 5 18.66 -21.93 -38.79
N ARG A 6 18.49 -23.19 -39.21
CA ARG A 6 17.53 -24.11 -38.62
C ARG A 6 18.21 -25.27 -37.91
N SER A 7 17.62 -25.70 -36.81
CA SER A 7 18.06 -26.84 -36.01
C SER A 7 17.59 -28.16 -36.64
N ILE A 8 18.50 -29.11 -36.84
CA ILE A 8 18.18 -30.47 -37.31
C ILE A 8 18.79 -31.49 -36.35
N TRP A 9 17.98 -32.45 -35.89
CA TRP A 9 18.45 -33.60 -35.11
C TRP A 9 19.34 -34.50 -35.96
N SER A 10 20.58 -34.76 -35.51
CA SER A 10 21.55 -35.61 -36.20
C SER A 10 21.78 -36.92 -35.43
N PRO A 11 21.28 -38.07 -35.92
CA PRO A 11 21.47 -39.37 -35.27
C PRO A 11 22.93 -39.81 -35.12
N ALA A 12 23.84 -39.27 -35.95
CA ALA A 12 25.26 -39.62 -35.93
C ALA A 12 26.04 -38.99 -34.75
N VAL A 13 25.49 -37.96 -34.10
CA VAL A 13 26.10 -37.29 -32.94
C VAL A 13 25.16 -37.21 -31.73
N GLY A 14 23.90 -37.62 -31.86
CA GLY A 14 22.92 -37.62 -30.76
C GLY A 14 22.48 -36.24 -30.30
N THR A 15 22.61 -35.22 -31.15
CA THR A 15 22.30 -33.81 -30.83
C THR A 15 21.59 -33.11 -31.97
N CYS A 16 20.99 -31.96 -31.66
CA CYS A 16 20.57 -30.98 -32.65
C CYS A 16 21.76 -30.17 -33.15
N VAL A 17 21.87 -30.00 -34.47
CA VAL A 17 22.95 -29.26 -35.14
C VAL A 17 22.37 -28.11 -35.95
N ALA A 18 23.03 -26.95 -35.93
CA ALA A 18 22.64 -25.80 -36.75
C ALA A 18 22.99 -26.03 -38.23
N THR A 19 22.05 -25.72 -39.12
CA THR A 19 22.18 -25.89 -40.58
C THR A 19 21.60 -24.68 -41.30
N SER A 20 22.06 -24.40 -42.52
CA SER A 20 21.47 -23.34 -43.35
C SER A 20 20.08 -23.73 -43.85
N GLU A 21 19.20 -22.75 -44.01
CA GLU A 21 17.79 -22.96 -44.37
C GLU A 21 17.58 -23.68 -45.71
N HIS A 22 18.51 -23.52 -46.65
CA HIS A 22 18.46 -24.09 -48.00
C HIS A 22 18.73 -25.61 -48.10
N VAL A 23 19.09 -26.30 -47.02
CA VAL A 23 19.32 -27.76 -47.07
C VAL A 23 17.99 -28.49 -47.22
N ALA A 24 17.76 -29.12 -48.38
CA ALA A 24 16.57 -29.96 -48.59
C ALA A 24 16.60 -31.19 -47.66
N GLY A 25 15.58 -31.35 -46.82
CA GLY A 25 15.47 -32.49 -45.92
C GLY A 25 14.88 -33.70 -46.62
N LEU A 26 15.62 -34.81 -46.71
CA LEU A 26 15.04 -36.10 -47.07
C LEU A 26 14.05 -36.55 -45.98
N GLY A 27 12.88 -37.02 -46.42
CA GLY A 27 11.73 -37.26 -45.54
C GLY A 27 11.93 -38.40 -44.54
N LYS A 28 11.26 -38.30 -43.39
CA LYS A 28 11.19 -39.38 -42.38
C LYS A 28 10.30 -40.51 -42.90
N THR A 29 10.88 -41.64 -43.28
CA THR A 29 10.12 -42.87 -43.56
C THR A 29 9.57 -43.45 -42.26
N THR A 30 8.27 -43.71 -42.20
CA THR A 30 7.61 -44.37 -41.07
C THR A 30 7.84 -45.88 -41.08
N THR A 31 8.37 -46.44 -39.99
CA THR A 31 8.55 -47.89 -39.81
C THR A 31 7.52 -48.45 -38.83
N SER A 32 6.42 -48.99 -39.37
CA SER A 32 5.57 -49.92 -38.63
C SER A 32 6.24 -51.30 -38.54
N ARG A 33 5.99 -52.05 -37.47
CA ARG A 33 6.49 -53.43 -37.31
C ARG A 33 5.59 -54.44 -38.00
N VAL A 34 6.14 -55.17 -38.98
CA VAL A 34 5.63 -56.48 -39.44
C VAL A 34 6.79 -57.47 -39.49
N ASN A 35 6.50 -58.76 -39.43
CA ASN A 35 7.43 -59.86 -39.13
C ASN A 35 7.77 -60.71 -40.38
N THR A 36 8.75 -61.62 -40.25
CA THR A 36 9.10 -62.78 -41.14
C THR A 36 9.87 -62.52 -42.45
N GLY A 37 10.64 -63.55 -42.90
CA GLY A 37 11.31 -63.67 -44.22
C GLY A 37 12.57 -62.80 -44.41
N SER A 38 13.83 -63.24 -44.27
CA SER A 38 14.58 -64.45 -44.69
C SER A 38 15.14 -64.43 -46.13
N VAL A 39 16.37 -64.95 -46.26
CA VAL A 39 17.00 -65.54 -47.47
C VAL A 39 17.57 -64.63 -48.60
N HIS A 40 18.91 -64.50 -48.55
CA HIS A 40 19.90 -64.65 -49.66
C HIS A 40 20.13 -63.58 -50.76
N SER A 41 21.42 -63.25 -50.91
CA SER A 41 22.26 -63.08 -52.13
C SER A 41 21.78 -62.28 -53.36
N GLY A 42 22.65 -61.54 -54.06
CA GLY A 42 24.09 -61.30 -53.82
C GLY A 42 24.87 -60.92 -55.10
N GLN A 43 26.19 -60.81 -54.97
CA GLN A 43 27.21 -60.74 -56.04
C GLN A 43 27.15 -59.61 -57.09
N ARG A 44 28.26 -58.84 -57.13
CA ARG A 44 29.16 -58.56 -58.30
C ARG A 44 28.61 -57.84 -59.55
N ALA A 45 29.41 -57.08 -60.32
CA ALA A 45 30.68 -56.37 -60.09
C ALA A 45 31.04 -55.51 -61.36
N TRP A 46 32.24 -54.93 -61.38
CA TRP A 46 32.98 -54.31 -62.50
C TRP A 46 32.65 -52.84 -62.86
N GLY A 47 33.69 -52.12 -63.29
CA GLY A 47 33.66 -50.76 -63.88
C GLY A 47 33.58 -50.82 -65.41
N PRO A 48 34.43 -50.13 -66.22
CA PRO A 48 35.82 -49.69 -65.94
C PRO A 48 36.22 -48.29 -66.53
N PHE A 49 37.54 -48.00 -66.55
CA PHE A 49 38.28 -46.96 -67.34
C PHE A 49 38.12 -45.47 -66.92
N ASP A 50 39.19 -44.79 -66.44
CA ASP A 50 40.30 -44.06 -67.14
C ASP A 50 39.87 -42.71 -67.77
N GLY A 51 40.51 -41.55 -67.55
CA GLY A 51 41.71 -41.13 -66.79
C GLY A 51 41.96 -39.59 -66.99
N VAL A 52 43.14 -38.96 -66.84
CA VAL A 52 44.46 -39.38 -66.31
C VAL A 52 45.40 -38.14 -66.03
N ARG A 53 46.06 -38.07 -64.85
CA ARG A 53 47.20 -37.14 -64.46
C ARG A 53 46.87 -35.62 -64.32
N MET A 54 47.64 -34.74 -63.63
CA MET A 54 49.05 -34.77 -63.14
C MET A 54 49.30 -34.15 -61.73
N ARG A 55 50.35 -34.66 -61.05
CA ARG A 55 51.38 -33.99 -60.18
C ARG A 55 50.93 -33.12 -58.95
N ARG A 56 51.32 -33.50 -57.71
CA ARG A 56 52.61 -33.28 -56.97
C ARG A 56 52.79 -31.83 -56.48
N ALA A 57 53.30 -31.53 -55.27
CA ALA A 57 53.86 -32.33 -54.15
C ALA A 57 53.62 -31.58 -52.80
N GLY A 58 54.00 -32.04 -51.61
CA GLY A 58 54.81 -33.20 -51.21
C GLY A 58 54.78 -33.44 -49.69
N SER A 59 55.51 -34.47 -49.23
CA SER A 59 55.41 -35.02 -47.86
C SER A 59 56.68 -34.89 -47.03
N THR A 60 56.54 -34.64 -45.72
CA THR A 60 57.57 -34.94 -44.71
C THR A 60 56.92 -35.46 -43.42
N GLY A 61 56.93 -36.78 -43.24
CA GLY A 61 56.65 -37.42 -41.94
C GLY A 61 57.95 -37.86 -41.28
N ARG A 62 58.01 -37.83 -39.93
CA ARG A 62 59.11 -38.40 -39.14
C ARG A 62 58.52 -39.38 -38.12
N ARG A 63 59.15 -40.54 -37.96
CA ARG A 63 58.69 -41.68 -37.15
C ARG A 63 59.61 -41.93 -35.94
N LEU A 64 59.14 -42.82 -35.07
CA LEU A 64 59.81 -43.54 -33.96
C LEU A 64 60.00 -42.76 -32.65
N PRO A 65 60.05 -43.46 -31.49
CA PRO A 65 59.70 -44.86 -31.23
C PRO A 65 58.58 -45.06 -30.18
N VAL A 66 58.00 -46.27 -30.14
CA VAL A 66 57.24 -46.76 -28.99
C VAL A 66 58.23 -47.17 -27.89
N ALA A 67 58.00 -46.73 -26.65
CA ALA A 67 58.71 -47.23 -25.48
C ALA A 67 57.73 -48.00 -24.57
N LEU A 68 57.97 -49.29 -24.39
CA LEU A 68 57.17 -50.15 -23.52
C LEU A 68 57.64 -49.99 -22.07
N MET A 69 56.86 -49.31 -21.23
CA MET A 69 57.03 -49.34 -19.78
C MET A 69 55.83 -50.01 -19.12
N LEU A 70 56.07 -51.15 -18.46
CA LEU A 70 55.16 -51.69 -17.46
C LEU A 70 55.27 -50.81 -16.20
N ALA A 71 54.54 -49.70 -16.17
CA ALA A 71 54.14 -49.13 -14.90
C ALA A 71 53.16 -50.11 -14.24
N TRP A 72 53.35 -50.41 -12.94
CA TRP A 72 52.31 -51.11 -12.18
C TRP A 72 51.09 -50.21 -12.08
N GLY A 73 50.06 -50.51 -12.89
CA GLY A 73 48.74 -49.92 -12.77
C GLY A 73 48.08 -50.38 -11.48
N GLY A 74 48.45 -49.75 -10.36
CA GLY A 74 47.68 -49.85 -9.13
C GLY A 74 46.26 -49.39 -9.42
N LEU A 75 45.28 -50.24 -9.08
CA LEU A 75 43.87 -49.88 -9.17
C LEU A 75 43.65 -48.66 -8.27
N VAL A 76 43.42 -47.50 -8.88
CA VAL A 76 43.13 -46.25 -8.16
C VAL A 76 41.75 -46.38 -7.54
N MET A 77 41.70 -46.92 -6.33
CA MET A 77 40.48 -47.09 -5.55
C MET A 77 40.01 -45.72 -5.06
N ALA A 78 39.15 -45.08 -5.85
CA ALA A 78 38.64 -43.74 -5.65
C ALA A 78 37.58 -43.65 -4.53
N ASN A 79 37.94 -44.10 -3.32
CA ASN A 79 37.29 -43.70 -2.08
C ASN A 79 37.88 -42.36 -1.58
N PRO A 80 37.26 -41.67 -0.60
CA PRO A 80 37.79 -40.41 -0.06
C PRO A 80 39.20 -40.56 0.56
N THR A 81 40.04 -39.53 0.43
CA THR A 81 41.46 -39.57 0.81
C THR A 81 41.88 -38.38 1.67
N GLY A 82 42.86 -38.60 2.57
CA GLY A 82 43.41 -37.57 3.44
C GLY A 82 42.42 -37.00 4.46
N GLY A 83 41.50 -37.83 4.96
CA GLY A 83 40.49 -37.44 5.95
C GLY A 83 41.08 -37.19 7.33
N VAL A 84 40.86 -35.98 7.88
CA VAL A 84 41.31 -35.54 9.20
C VAL A 84 40.12 -34.92 9.95
N VAL A 85 39.78 -35.47 11.12
CA VAL A 85 38.75 -34.90 12.00
C VAL A 85 39.24 -33.55 12.56
N SER A 86 38.51 -32.46 12.30
CA SER A 86 38.82 -31.12 12.78
C SER A 86 37.98 -30.69 13.99
N ALA A 87 36.77 -31.24 14.15
CA ALA A 87 35.93 -31.05 15.33
C ALA A 87 35.06 -32.29 15.60
N GLY A 88 34.71 -32.54 16.86
CA GLY A 88 33.98 -33.74 17.27
C GLY A 88 34.87 -34.99 17.29
N GLN A 89 34.26 -36.18 17.15
CA GLN A 89 34.95 -37.47 17.15
C GLN A 89 34.34 -38.43 16.12
N ALA A 90 35.20 -38.99 15.27
CA ALA A 90 34.91 -40.16 14.44
C ALA A 90 36.18 -40.97 14.18
N THR A 91 36.04 -42.25 13.86
CA THR A 91 37.11 -43.10 13.30
C THR A 91 36.82 -43.40 11.82
N ILE A 92 37.87 -43.44 11.01
CA ILE A 92 37.79 -43.70 9.56
C ILE A 92 38.48 -45.03 9.28
N ALA A 93 37.71 -46.03 8.86
CA ALA A 93 38.23 -47.33 8.41
C ALA A 93 38.07 -47.45 6.89
N GLN A 94 39.07 -48.04 6.23
CA GLN A 94 39.03 -48.35 4.80
C GLN A 94 39.36 -49.82 4.56
N THR A 95 38.63 -50.44 3.65
CA THR A 95 38.86 -51.78 3.10
C THR A 95 38.76 -51.69 1.55
N PRO A 96 39.19 -52.70 0.79
CA PRO A 96 39.11 -52.66 -0.67
C PRO A 96 37.66 -52.44 -1.15
N GLY A 97 37.40 -51.31 -1.79
CA GLY A 97 36.07 -50.92 -2.28
C GLY A 97 35.11 -50.31 -1.25
N GLN A 98 35.44 -50.26 0.05
CA GLN A 98 34.55 -49.76 1.10
C GLN A 98 35.25 -48.85 2.10
N MET A 99 34.55 -47.82 2.57
CA MET A 99 34.93 -46.98 3.69
C MET A 99 33.81 -46.96 4.72
N THR A 100 34.17 -47.08 6.00
CA THR A 100 33.24 -46.94 7.12
C THR A 100 33.74 -45.83 8.05
N ILE A 101 32.90 -44.84 8.31
CA ILE A 101 33.18 -43.71 9.19
C ILE A 101 32.27 -43.85 10.42
N THR A 102 32.85 -44.17 11.57
CA THR A 102 32.12 -44.37 12.83
C THR A 102 32.22 -43.12 13.69
N GLN A 103 31.15 -42.33 13.71
CA GLN A 103 31.01 -41.10 14.47
C GLN A 103 30.50 -41.39 15.90
N THR A 104 31.08 -40.75 16.91
CA THR A 104 30.68 -40.92 18.33
C THR A 104 30.08 -39.66 18.95
N THR A 105 30.41 -38.46 18.47
CA THR A 105 29.77 -37.20 18.90
C THR A 105 28.52 -36.88 18.08
N PRO A 106 27.55 -36.08 18.60
CA PRO A 106 26.37 -35.67 17.83
C PRO A 106 26.72 -34.94 16.52
N ASN A 107 27.72 -34.06 16.54
CA ASN A 107 28.29 -33.42 15.35
C ASN A 107 29.76 -33.80 15.20
N VAL A 108 30.23 -33.98 13.96
CA VAL A 108 31.66 -34.14 13.62
C VAL A 108 31.98 -33.38 12.34
N ALA A 109 33.15 -32.76 12.28
CA ALA A 109 33.70 -32.13 11.08
C ALA A 109 34.98 -32.84 10.65
N ILE A 110 35.09 -33.16 9.37
CA ILE A 110 36.19 -33.91 8.76
C ILE A 110 36.64 -33.17 7.50
N ASN A 111 37.90 -32.74 7.48
CA ASN A 111 38.54 -32.16 6.32
C ASN A 111 39.16 -33.28 5.46
N TRP A 112 38.99 -33.22 4.14
CA TRP A 112 39.43 -34.25 3.19
C TRP A 112 40.31 -33.63 2.10
N GLN A 113 41.37 -34.32 1.67
CA GLN A 113 42.15 -33.89 0.49
C GLN A 113 41.37 -34.13 -0.80
N SER A 114 40.67 -35.26 -0.90
CA SER A 114 39.66 -35.49 -1.94
C SER A 114 38.50 -36.33 -1.39
N PHE A 115 37.29 -36.08 -1.89
CA PHE A 115 36.09 -36.87 -1.57
C PHE A 115 35.40 -37.29 -2.85
N GLY A 116 35.78 -38.47 -3.36
CA GLY A 116 35.10 -39.17 -4.45
C GLY A 116 34.66 -40.57 -4.02
N ILE A 117 33.78 -41.20 -4.81
CA ILE A 117 33.38 -42.60 -4.62
C ILE A 117 33.33 -43.26 -6.01
N GLY A 118 34.25 -44.17 -6.32
CA GLY A 118 34.29 -44.85 -7.62
C GLY A 118 33.10 -45.77 -7.88
N VAL A 119 32.92 -46.18 -9.15
CA VAL A 119 31.86 -47.12 -9.54
C VAL A 119 32.01 -48.43 -8.77
N GLY A 120 30.92 -48.88 -8.15
CA GLY A 120 30.91 -50.10 -7.33
C GLY A 120 31.58 -49.96 -5.95
N GLN A 121 32.08 -48.78 -5.58
CA GLN A 121 32.61 -48.51 -4.25
C GLN A 121 31.53 -47.95 -3.31
N SER A 122 31.80 -48.01 -2.00
CA SER A 122 30.86 -47.56 -0.96
C SER A 122 31.52 -46.74 0.16
N VAL A 123 30.79 -45.74 0.65
CA VAL A 123 31.09 -45.00 1.89
C VAL A 123 29.88 -45.13 2.81
N GLN A 124 30.09 -45.55 4.05
CA GLN A 124 29.06 -45.70 5.07
C GLN A 124 29.39 -44.88 6.32
N PHE A 125 28.48 -44.00 6.73
CA PHE A 125 28.53 -43.31 8.01
C PHE A 125 27.70 -44.09 9.04
N VAL A 126 28.32 -44.44 10.16
CA VAL A 126 27.68 -45.03 11.35
C VAL A 126 27.70 -43.97 12.44
N GLN A 127 26.54 -43.40 12.76
CA GLN A 127 26.40 -42.20 13.58
C GLN A 127 25.52 -42.47 14.82
N PRO A 128 25.61 -41.68 15.90
CA PRO A 128 24.89 -41.95 17.16
C PRO A 128 23.36 -41.97 17.05
N GLY A 129 22.77 -41.38 16.00
CA GLY A 129 21.33 -41.41 15.74
C GLY A 129 20.91 -40.54 14.57
N ARG A 130 19.62 -40.53 14.22
CA ARG A 130 19.07 -39.84 13.03
C ARG A 130 19.27 -38.32 12.99
N GLN A 131 19.59 -37.70 14.13
CA GLN A 131 19.87 -36.26 14.26
C GLN A 131 21.37 -35.92 14.30
N ALA A 132 22.25 -36.92 14.29
CA ALA A 132 23.68 -36.68 14.27
C ALA A 132 24.15 -36.26 12.88
N ILE A 133 25.12 -35.33 12.79
CA ILE A 133 25.56 -34.74 11.52
C ILE A 133 27.07 -34.96 11.32
N ALA A 134 27.45 -35.41 10.12
CA ALA A 134 28.83 -35.53 9.67
C ALA A 134 29.12 -34.50 8.57
N LEU A 135 29.88 -33.46 8.89
CA LEU A 135 30.40 -32.49 7.94
C LEU A 135 31.69 -32.99 7.29
N ASN A 136 31.68 -33.11 5.97
CA ASN A 136 32.81 -33.51 5.14
C ASN A 136 33.18 -32.33 4.24
N ARG A 137 34.31 -31.67 4.53
CA ARG A 137 34.79 -30.51 3.77
C ARG A 137 36.02 -30.92 2.95
N VAL A 138 35.96 -30.77 1.64
CA VAL A 138 37.14 -30.93 0.78
C VAL A 138 37.99 -29.66 0.87
N VAL A 139 39.28 -29.84 1.13
CA VAL A 139 40.29 -28.77 1.23
C VAL A 139 41.38 -28.86 0.15
N GLY A 140 41.40 -29.94 -0.64
CA GLY A 140 42.18 -30.04 -1.87
C GLY A 140 41.51 -29.33 -3.05
N ALA A 141 42.10 -29.45 -4.24
CA ALA A 141 41.68 -28.75 -5.46
C ALA A 141 40.69 -29.55 -6.35
N ASP A 142 40.48 -30.84 -6.09
CA ASP A 142 39.68 -31.71 -6.96
C ASP A 142 38.16 -31.59 -6.66
N PRO A 143 37.29 -31.62 -7.69
CA PRO A 143 35.84 -31.71 -7.53
C PRO A 143 35.42 -33.08 -6.99
N SER A 144 34.33 -33.12 -6.23
CA SER A 144 33.81 -34.36 -5.65
C SER A 144 33.01 -35.15 -6.68
N VAL A 145 33.57 -36.25 -7.17
CA VAL A 145 32.92 -37.15 -8.14
C VAL A 145 32.44 -38.42 -7.44
N LEU A 146 31.13 -38.58 -7.34
CA LEU A 146 30.47 -39.73 -6.70
C LEU A 146 29.77 -40.56 -7.78
N MET A 147 30.31 -41.74 -8.05
CA MET A 147 29.80 -42.73 -9.01
C MET A 147 29.33 -44.03 -8.33
N GLY A 148 29.72 -44.25 -7.07
CA GLY A 148 29.31 -45.38 -6.23
C GLY A 148 28.17 -45.04 -5.26
N SER A 149 28.18 -45.69 -4.09
CA SER A 149 27.13 -45.53 -3.07
C SER A 149 27.59 -44.80 -1.80
N LEU A 150 26.75 -43.93 -1.26
CA LEU A 150 26.91 -43.25 0.03
C LEU A 150 25.72 -43.58 0.94
N SER A 151 25.98 -44.05 2.15
CA SER A 151 24.93 -44.40 3.12
C SER A 151 25.18 -43.81 4.51
N ALA A 152 24.10 -43.46 5.23
CA ALA A 152 24.17 -42.98 6.61
C ALA A 152 22.87 -43.24 7.37
N ASN A 153 22.95 -43.49 8.68
CA ASN A 153 21.77 -43.55 9.55
C ASN A 153 21.39 -42.18 10.16
N GLY A 154 22.29 -41.19 10.09
CA GLY A 154 22.07 -39.78 10.40
C GLY A 154 22.29 -38.90 9.16
N GLN A 155 22.70 -37.66 9.39
CA GLN A 155 22.80 -36.62 8.36
C GLN A 155 24.25 -36.46 7.88
N VAL A 156 24.42 -36.19 6.58
CA VAL A 156 25.73 -35.99 5.94
C VAL A 156 25.74 -34.65 5.22
N PHE A 157 26.71 -33.80 5.56
CA PHE A 157 26.99 -32.57 4.82
C PHE A 157 28.27 -32.82 4.00
N LEU A 158 28.24 -32.51 2.70
CA LEU A 158 29.38 -32.57 1.79
C LEU A 158 29.62 -31.18 1.21
N ILE A 159 30.79 -30.61 1.50
CA ILE A 159 31.21 -29.29 1.01
C ILE A 159 32.42 -29.47 0.11
N ASN A 160 32.33 -28.99 -1.13
CA ASN A 160 33.48 -28.90 -2.02
C ASN A 160 33.39 -27.65 -2.92
N PRO A 161 34.16 -26.57 -2.63
CA PRO A 161 34.16 -25.35 -3.44
C PRO A 161 34.61 -25.53 -4.89
N ASN A 162 35.26 -26.65 -5.23
CA ASN A 162 35.70 -26.98 -6.60
C ASN A 162 34.57 -27.65 -7.44
N GLY A 163 33.45 -28.01 -6.81
CA GLY A 163 32.29 -28.64 -7.47
C GLY A 163 31.93 -30.02 -6.92
N ILE A 164 30.69 -30.45 -7.15
CA ILE A 164 30.18 -31.76 -6.74
C ILE A 164 29.37 -32.37 -7.89
N MET A 165 29.70 -33.60 -8.31
CA MET A 165 28.93 -34.38 -9.27
C MET A 165 28.54 -35.74 -8.68
N PHE A 166 27.24 -35.96 -8.51
CA PHE A 166 26.66 -37.29 -8.34
C PHE A 166 26.37 -37.85 -9.74
N GLY A 167 27.17 -38.80 -10.21
CA GLY A 167 27.09 -39.34 -11.57
C GLY A 167 25.95 -40.33 -11.78
N LEU A 168 25.67 -40.65 -13.04
CA LEU A 168 24.66 -41.64 -13.42
C LEU A 168 24.95 -43.00 -12.77
N GLY A 169 23.96 -43.55 -12.07
CA GLY A 169 24.07 -44.82 -11.33
C GLY A 169 24.61 -44.70 -9.90
N SER A 170 25.05 -43.51 -9.46
CA SER A 170 25.34 -43.27 -8.04
C SER A 170 24.07 -43.26 -7.17
N SER A 171 24.23 -43.61 -5.89
CA SER A 171 23.12 -43.74 -4.94
C SER A 171 23.50 -43.18 -3.57
N VAL A 172 22.76 -42.19 -3.08
CA VAL A 172 22.91 -41.61 -1.74
C VAL A 172 21.65 -41.91 -0.92
N ASN A 173 21.80 -42.55 0.23
CA ASN A 173 20.68 -42.92 1.12
C ASN A 173 21.04 -42.59 2.58
N VAL A 174 20.49 -41.49 3.10
CA VAL A 174 20.90 -40.86 4.37
C VAL A 174 19.69 -40.39 5.19
N GLY A 175 19.88 -40.08 6.47
CA GLY A 175 18.86 -39.41 7.29
C GLY A 175 18.57 -37.96 6.83
N GLY A 176 19.58 -37.28 6.28
CA GLY A 176 19.47 -35.98 5.61
C GLY A 176 20.77 -35.63 4.88
N LEU A 177 20.68 -34.85 3.81
CA LEU A 177 21.80 -34.46 2.95
C LEU A 177 21.90 -32.95 2.81
N VAL A 178 23.09 -32.40 3.00
CA VAL A 178 23.48 -31.10 2.41
C VAL A 178 24.64 -31.35 1.45
N ALA A 179 24.52 -30.89 0.21
CA ALA A 179 25.65 -30.81 -0.72
C ALA A 179 25.85 -29.34 -1.10
N SER A 180 27.07 -28.82 -0.97
CA SER A 180 27.34 -27.39 -1.12
C SER A 180 28.67 -27.09 -1.83
N THR A 181 28.66 -26.15 -2.80
CA THR A 181 29.89 -25.50 -3.30
C THR A 181 30.24 -24.21 -2.53
N LEU A 182 29.39 -23.77 -1.61
CA LEU A 182 29.70 -22.74 -0.60
C LEU A 182 30.22 -23.38 0.70
N ASN A 183 31.17 -22.74 1.39
CA ASN A 183 31.83 -23.27 2.58
C ASN A 183 31.14 -22.81 3.88
N THR A 184 31.32 -23.56 4.98
CA THR A 184 30.91 -23.17 6.34
C THR A 184 32.09 -23.29 7.31
N THR A 185 32.07 -22.59 8.44
CA THR A 185 33.13 -22.71 9.46
C THR A 185 32.81 -23.85 10.44
N ASP A 186 33.85 -24.46 11.04
CA ASP A 186 33.63 -25.46 12.10
C ASP A 186 32.97 -24.82 13.34
N VAL A 187 33.21 -23.53 13.59
CA VAL A 187 32.62 -22.77 14.72
C VAL A 187 31.11 -22.59 14.54
N ASP A 188 30.66 -22.27 13.32
CA ASP A 188 29.24 -22.10 13.02
C ASP A 188 28.53 -23.46 12.96
N PHE A 189 29.11 -24.44 12.27
CA PHE A 189 28.58 -25.80 12.21
C PHE A 189 28.41 -26.44 13.60
N MET A 190 29.45 -26.40 14.46
CA MET A 190 29.37 -26.98 15.80
C MET A 190 28.42 -26.21 16.73
N ALA A 191 28.12 -24.95 16.43
CA ALA A 191 27.12 -24.14 17.12
C ALA A 191 25.70 -24.26 16.52
N GLY A 192 25.48 -25.15 15.54
CA GLY A 192 24.19 -25.34 14.87
C GLY A 192 23.78 -24.21 13.92
N ARG A 193 24.70 -23.30 13.57
CA ARG A 193 24.46 -22.20 12.62
C ARG A 193 24.89 -22.63 11.22
N TYR A 194 23.96 -23.06 10.39
CA TYR A 194 24.27 -23.53 9.03
C TYR A 194 24.37 -22.37 8.02
N ARG A 195 25.33 -21.47 8.25
CA ARG A 195 25.68 -20.38 7.34
C ARG A 195 26.73 -20.86 6.34
N PHE A 196 26.44 -20.72 5.05
CA PHE A 196 27.31 -21.11 3.95
C PHE A 196 27.69 -19.88 3.12
N SER A 197 28.96 -19.69 2.80
CA SER A 197 29.41 -18.60 1.92
C SER A 197 30.70 -18.94 1.16
N GLY A 198 30.96 -18.21 0.08
CA GLY A 198 32.23 -18.26 -0.63
C GLY A 198 32.12 -17.83 -2.10
N PRO A 199 33.24 -17.45 -2.74
CA PRO A 199 33.26 -16.99 -4.12
C PRO A 199 33.24 -18.13 -5.16
N SER A 200 32.73 -19.33 -4.81
CA SER A 200 32.72 -20.46 -5.74
C SER A 200 31.76 -20.20 -6.91
N THR A 201 32.24 -20.49 -8.12
CA THR A 201 31.45 -20.53 -9.36
C THR A 201 31.22 -21.96 -9.85
N ALA A 202 31.57 -22.97 -9.04
CA ALA A 202 31.50 -24.38 -9.42
C ALA A 202 30.05 -24.91 -9.41
N GLU A 203 29.74 -25.80 -10.36
CA GLU A 203 28.43 -26.41 -10.51
C GLU A 203 28.23 -27.58 -9.53
N LEU A 204 27.02 -27.71 -8.99
CA LEU A 204 26.53 -28.89 -8.28
C LEU A 204 25.60 -29.67 -9.23
N VAL A 205 26.03 -30.84 -9.69
CA VAL A 205 25.28 -31.67 -10.65
C VAL A 205 24.79 -32.97 -10.00
N ASN A 206 23.50 -33.26 -10.12
CA ASN A 206 22.96 -34.58 -9.79
C ASN A 206 22.46 -35.32 -11.05
N GLN A 207 22.99 -36.52 -11.25
CA GLN A 207 22.55 -37.52 -12.25
C GLN A 207 22.24 -38.87 -11.59
N GLY A 208 22.46 -39.00 -10.28
CA GLY A 208 22.20 -40.20 -9.49
C GLY A 208 20.86 -40.16 -8.77
N ALA A 209 20.69 -41.06 -7.80
CA ALA A 209 19.54 -41.09 -6.90
C ALA A 209 19.94 -40.55 -5.52
N LEU A 210 19.36 -39.43 -5.11
CA LEU A 210 19.53 -38.83 -3.78
C LEU A 210 18.28 -39.08 -2.95
N ARG A 211 18.42 -39.76 -1.81
CA ARG A 211 17.32 -40.11 -0.92
C ARG A 211 17.63 -39.73 0.53
N ALA A 212 16.71 -38.98 1.12
CA ALA A 212 16.59 -38.85 2.56
C ALA A 212 15.63 -39.91 3.14
N ALA A 213 15.75 -40.18 4.43
CA ALA A 213 14.75 -40.88 5.22
C ALA A 213 13.44 -40.07 5.31
N ASP A 214 12.35 -40.69 5.77
CA ASP A 214 11.07 -40.01 5.92
C ASP A 214 11.15 -38.93 7.03
N GLY A 215 10.66 -37.72 6.70
CA GLY A 215 10.92 -36.50 7.48
C GLY A 215 12.37 -36.00 7.41
N GLY A 216 13.24 -36.63 6.61
CA GLY A 216 14.58 -36.11 6.31
C GLY A 216 14.54 -34.97 5.30
N TYR A 217 15.71 -34.53 4.85
CA TYR A 217 15.81 -33.46 3.85
C TYR A 217 16.98 -33.64 2.90
N VAL A 218 16.92 -32.97 1.73
CA VAL A 218 18.04 -32.83 0.79
C VAL A 218 18.16 -31.36 0.37
N ALA A 219 19.27 -30.71 0.73
CA ALA A 219 19.61 -29.36 0.29
C ALA A 219 20.81 -29.38 -0.66
N LEU A 220 20.65 -28.77 -1.85
CA LEU A 220 21.67 -28.62 -2.87
C LEU A 220 21.98 -27.13 -3.07
N LEU A 221 23.17 -26.69 -2.66
CA LEU A 221 23.57 -25.29 -2.52
C LEU A 221 24.80 -24.96 -3.39
N GLY A 222 24.85 -23.79 -4.03
CA GLY A 222 26.04 -23.36 -4.78
C GLY A 222 25.82 -22.07 -5.56
N ALA A 223 26.66 -21.78 -6.56
CA ALA A 223 26.38 -20.72 -7.55
C ALA A 223 25.49 -21.21 -8.71
N HIS A 224 25.65 -22.48 -9.09
CA HIS A 224 24.86 -23.14 -10.14
C HIS A 224 24.50 -24.57 -9.69
N VAL A 225 23.23 -24.97 -9.81
CA VAL A 225 22.74 -26.29 -9.38
C VAL A 225 21.87 -26.93 -10.45
N ASN A 226 22.14 -28.20 -10.79
CA ASN A 226 21.61 -28.88 -11.98
C ASN A 226 21.16 -30.30 -11.64
N ASN A 227 19.87 -30.48 -11.35
CA ASN A 227 19.28 -31.81 -11.14
C ASN A 227 18.81 -32.42 -12.48
N ARG A 228 19.35 -33.58 -12.81
CA ARG A 228 18.94 -34.47 -13.90
C ARG A 228 18.62 -35.90 -13.42
N GLY A 229 19.03 -36.24 -12.20
CA GLY A 229 18.70 -37.48 -11.51
C GLY A 229 17.41 -37.37 -10.70
N THR A 230 17.34 -38.12 -9.60
CA THR A 230 16.20 -38.07 -8.66
C THR A 230 16.64 -37.53 -7.30
N VAL A 231 15.77 -36.75 -6.65
CA VAL A 231 15.92 -36.27 -5.28
C VAL A 231 14.63 -36.52 -4.52
N THR A 232 14.68 -37.25 -3.41
CA THR A 232 13.49 -37.77 -2.70
C THR A 232 13.58 -37.56 -1.19
N ALA A 233 12.54 -36.96 -0.58
CA ALA A 233 12.42 -36.74 0.87
C ALA A 233 10.94 -36.73 1.32
N HIS A 234 10.31 -37.91 1.42
CA HIS A 234 8.89 -38.02 1.81
C HIS A 234 8.64 -37.42 3.20
N ARG A 235 7.54 -36.67 3.35
CA ARG A 235 7.14 -35.95 4.57
C ARG A 235 8.19 -34.96 5.09
N GLY A 236 9.15 -34.59 4.25
CA GLY A 236 10.31 -33.76 4.57
C GLY A 236 10.53 -32.67 3.53
N SER A 237 11.78 -32.26 3.32
CA SER A 237 12.09 -31.07 2.50
C SER A 237 13.17 -31.32 1.44
N VAL A 238 12.93 -30.89 0.21
CA VAL A 238 13.96 -30.81 -0.86
C VAL A 238 14.18 -29.34 -1.21
N ALA A 239 15.42 -28.85 -1.12
CA ALA A 239 15.76 -27.49 -1.57
C ALA A 239 16.92 -27.46 -2.56
N LEU A 240 16.75 -26.66 -3.60
CA LEU A 240 17.82 -26.22 -4.50
C LEU A 240 17.96 -24.69 -4.33
N ALA A 241 19.17 -24.19 -4.05
CA ALA A 241 19.41 -22.76 -3.90
C ALA A 241 20.70 -22.33 -4.61
N ALA A 242 20.68 -21.16 -5.27
CA ALA A 242 21.84 -20.64 -5.99
C ALA A 242 22.15 -19.17 -5.66
N GLY A 243 23.35 -18.92 -5.10
CA GLY A 243 23.83 -17.64 -4.56
C GLY A 243 25.29 -17.72 -4.07
N GLN A 244 25.79 -16.67 -3.40
CA GLN A 244 27.17 -16.56 -2.90
C GLN A 244 27.28 -16.63 -1.37
N ALA A 245 26.21 -16.28 -0.66
CA ALA A 245 26.07 -16.51 0.77
C ALA A 245 24.61 -16.88 1.09
N MET A 246 24.43 -17.89 1.93
CA MET A 246 23.14 -18.46 2.30
C MET A 246 23.13 -18.83 3.78
N THR A 247 21.97 -18.73 4.41
CA THR A 247 21.72 -19.30 5.74
C THR A 247 20.61 -20.34 5.62
N LEU A 248 20.94 -21.57 6.04
CA LEU A 248 20.05 -22.73 6.03
C LEU A 248 19.38 -22.86 7.41
N ASP A 249 18.10 -22.56 7.47
CA ASP A 249 17.29 -22.78 8.66
C ASP A 249 16.57 -24.14 8.56
N VAL A 250 16.73 -24.96 9.59
CA VAL A 250 16.12 -26.29 9.70
C VAL A 250 15.18 -26.24 10.91
N LEU A 251 13.93 -25.88 10.64
CA LEU A 251 12.92 -25.65 11.66
C LEU A 251 12.54 -26.97 12.38
N GLY A 252 11.99 -26.84 13.58
CA GLY A 252 11.59 -28.00 14.41
C GLY A 252 10.49 -28.88 13.82
N ASP A 253 9.79 -28.41 12.78
CA ASP A 253 8.79 -29.14 11.99
C ASP A 253 9.36 -29.76 10.69
N GLN A 254 10.67 -29.61 10.49
CA GLN A 254 11.46 -30.10 9.36
C GLN A 254 11.20 -29.38 8.02
N LEU A 255 10.57 -28.19 8.05
CA LEU A 255 10.69 -27.24 6.93
C LEU A 255 12.13 -26.71 6.84
N LEU A 256 12.55 -26.46 5.61
CA LEU A 256 13.92 -26.08 5.29
C LEU A 256 13.91 -24.77 4.52
N ASN A 257 14.19 -23.67 5.22
CA ASN A 257 14.18 -22.33 4.65
C ASN A 257 15.61 -21.92 4.28
N VAL A 258 15.80 -21.34 3.10
CA VAL A 258 17.11 -20.87 2.63
C VAL A 258 17.04 -19.37 2.41
N HIS A 259 17.59 -18.62 3.37
CA HIS A 259 17.77 -17.18 3.21
C HIS A 259 19.04 -16.92 2.39
N LEU A 260 18.99 -16.05 1.39
CA LEU A 260 20.15 -15.70 0.56
C LEU A 260 20.70 -14.32 0.96
N ASP A 261 21.78 -14.36 1.73
CA ASP A 261 22.51 -13.17 2.19
C ASP A 261 23.16 -12.39 1.03
N GLN A 262 23.69 -13.09 0.01
CA GLN A 262 24.35 -12.47 -1.16
C GLN A 262 24.11 -13.24 -2.46
N GLY A 263 23.88 -12.51 -3.55
CA GLY A 263 23.67 -13.05 -4.89
C GLY A 263 24.94 -13.19 -5.72
N VAL A 264 24.92 -14.12 -6.68
CA VAL A 264 25.90 -14.21 -7.77
C VAL A 264 25.25 -13.76 -9.08
N ALA A 265 26.00 -13.11 -9.96
CA ALA A 265 25.52 -12.80 -11.30
C ALA A 265 25.28 -14.10 -12.09
N GLN A 266 24.14 -14.21 -12.78
CA GLN A 266 23.76 -15.43 -13.52
C GLN A 266 23.56 -16.66 -12.60
N ALA A 267 23.07 -16.46 -11.37
CA ALA A 267 22.68 -17.56 -10.48
C ALA A 267 21.67 -18.48 -11.19
N LEU A 268 21.93 -19.78 -11.20
CA LEU A 268 21.24 -20.71 -12.11
C LEU A 268 20.81 -21.99 -11.42
N LEU A 269 19.50 -22.18 -11.28
CA LEU A 269 18.88 -23.44 -10.89
C LEU A 269 18.27 -24.12 -12.11
N ARG A 270 18.53 -25.42 -12.26
CA ARG A 270 17.88 -26.28 -13.26
C ARG A 270 17.38 -27.57 -12.62
N ASN A 271 16.12 -27.91 -12.88
CA ASN A 271 15.59 -29.25 -12.69
C ASN A 271 15.07 -29.82 -14.03
N GLY A 272 15.81 -30.76 -14.60
CA GLY A 272 15.36 -31.63 -15.70
C GLY A 272 15.08 -33.06 -15.25
N GLY A 273 15.28 -33.38 -13.95
CA GLY A 273 15.02 -34.68 -13.34
C GLY A 273 13.75 -34.68 -12.48
N LEU A 274 13.78 -35.45 -11.39
CA LEU A 274 12.71 -35.51 -10.38
C LEU A 274 13.16 -34.86 -9.06
N LEU A 275 12.33 -33.99 -8.50
CA LEU A 275 12.35 -33.58 -7.09
C LEU A 275 11.03 -34.04 -6.44
N GLN A 276 11.08 -34.78 -5.34
CA GLN A 276 9.89 -35.38 -4.70
C GLN A 276 9.90 -35.21 -3.18
N ALA A 277 8.85 -34.59 -2.63
CA ALA A 277 8.65 -34.36 -1.20
C ALA A 277 7.15 -34.47 -0.83
N ASP A 278 6.53 -35.62 -1.08
CA ASP A 278 5.10 -35.85 -0.80
C ASP A 278 4.78 -35.73 0.69
N GLY A 279 3.74 -34.98 1.04
CA GLY A 279 3.43 -34.56 2.41
C GLY A 279 4.47 -33.60 3.01
N GLY A 280 5.27 -32.93 2.18
CA GLY A 280 6.41 -32.09 2.56
C GLY A 280 6.59 -30.87 1.64
N GLN A 281 7.83 -30.40 1.47
CA GLN A 281 8.14 -29.19 0.71
C GLN A 281 9.20 -29.40 -0.37
N VAL A 282 9.00 -28.79 -1.55
CA VAL A 282 10.11 -28.50 -2.49
C VAL A 282 10.31 -26.99 -2.60
N LEU A 283 11.55 -26.53 -2.42
CA LEU A 283 11.97 -25.13 -2.54
C LEU A 283 13.03 -24.98 -3.65
N MET A 284 12.87 -23.99 -4.53
CA MET A 284 13.86 -23.63 -5.55
C MET A 284 14.10 -22.12 -5.53
N SER A 285 15.20 -21.65 -4.93
CA SER A 285 15.42 -20.21 -4.67
C SER A 285 16.69 -19.62 -5.28
N THR A 286 16.53 -18.47 -5.95
CA THR A 286 17.59 -17.55 -6.40
C THR A 286 17.31 -16.11 -5.97
N GLN A 287 16.38 -15.92 -5.02
CA GLN A 287 15.96 -14.62 -4.53
C GLN A 287 17.07 -13.98 -3.69
N VAL A 288 17.41 -12.72 -3.97
CA VAL A 288 18.53 -12.00 -3.35
C VAL A 288 18.10 -10.65 -2.84
N ALA A 289 18.78 -10.16 -1.80
CA ALA A 289 18.68 -8.76 -1.36
C ALA A 289 19.45 -7.83 -2.32
N GLY A 290 18.93 -7.60 -3.54
CA GLY A 290 19.54 -6.69 -4.51
C GLY A 290 18.89 -6.67 -5.89
N ASN A 291 18.82 -5.49 -6.52
CA ASN A 291 17.90 -5.22 -7.63
C ASN A 291 18.49 -5.34 -9.05
N LEU A 292 19.73 -5.79 -9.22
CA LEU A 292 20.49 -5.59 -10.49
C LEU A 292 21.05 -6.87 -11.15
N LEU A 293 20.75 -8.07 -10.64
CA LEU A 293 21.32 -9.32 -11.16
C LEU A 293 20.27 -10.23 -11.78
N ALA A 294 20.50 -10.62 -13.04
CA ALA A 294 19.71 -11.61 -13.74
C ALA A 294 20.03 -13.02 -13.21
N ASN A 295 19.03 -13.63 -12.56
CA ASN A 295 19.07 -14.97 -11.99
C ASN A 295 17.96 -15.83 -12.63
N ALA A 296 18.15 -17.14 -12.75
CA ALA A 296 17.19 -18.01 -13.43
C ALA A 296 16.88 -19.31 -12.67
N VAL A 297 15.60 -19.53 -12.37
CA VAL A 297 15.05 -20.83 -11.98
C VAL A 297 14.42 -21.48 -13.20
N ASN A 298 14.88 -22.66 -13.61
CA ASN A 298 14.35 -23.37 -14.78
C ASN A 298 13.89 -24.79 -14.39
N ASN A 299 12.59 -25.07 -14.51
CA ASN A 299 12.08 -26.43 -14.46
C ASN A 299 11.71 -26.92 -15.86
N THR A 300 12.19 -28.10 -16.23
CA THR A 300 11.71 -28.88 -17.39
C THR A 300 11.40 -30.33 -17.03
N GLY A 301 11.72 -30.75 -15.80
CA GLY A 301 11.44 -32.07 -15.25
C GLY A 301 10.18 -32.09 -14.40
N VAL A 302 10.16 -32.98 -13.41
CA VAL A 302 9.05 -33.15 -12.46
C VAL A 302 9.44 -32.58 -11.10
N VAL A 303 8.53 -31.80 -10.51
CA VAL A 303 8.57 -31.37 -9.11
C VAL A 303 7.28 -31.85 -8.45
N GLN A 304 7.38 -32.67 -7.41
CA GLN A 304 6.24 -33.35 -6.81
C GLN A 304 6.24 -33.15 -5.28
N ALA A 305 5.09 -32.73 -4.75
CA ALA A 305 4.78 -32.69 -3.33
C ALA A 305 3.28 -32.94 -3.16
N GLN A 306 2.82 -34.17 -3.46
CA GLN A 306 1.41 -34.55 -3.32
C GLN A 306 0.98 -34.50 -1.85
N THR A 307 -0.32 -34.31 -1.58
CA THR A 307 -0.88 -34.47 -0.23
C THR A 307 -0.84 -35.94 0.17
N VAL A 308 -0.30 -36.23 1.36
CA VAL A 308 -0.27 -37.58 1.96
C VAL A 308 -0.75 -37.50 3.40
N GLU A 309 -1.62 -38.42 3.82
CA GLU A 309 -2.19 -38.48 5.19
C GLU A 309 -2.71 -37.12 5.70
N ASN A 310 -3.37 -36.35 4.82
CA ASN A 310 -3.86 -34.98 5.05
C ASN A 310 -2.78 -33.89 5.28
N ARG A 311 -1.48 -34.24 5.29
CA ARG A 311 -0.40 -33.26 5.24
C ARG A 311 -0.26 -32.78 3.79
N GLN A 312 -0.69 -31.55 3.54
CA GLN A 312 -0.62 -30.91 2.22
C GLN A 312 0.84 -30.62 1.85
N GLY A 313 1.27 -31.06 0.67
CA GLY A 313 2.59 -30.72 0.16
C GLY A 313 2.64 -29.31 -0.45
N THR A 314 3.84 -28.73 -0.54
CA THR A 314 4.04 -27.37 -1.07
C THR A 314 5.24 -27.30 -2.01
N ILE A 315 5.08 -26.66 -3.16
CA ILE A 315 6.15 -26.31 -4.09
C ILE A 315 6.33 -24.79 -4.10
N VAL A 316 7.56 -24.32 -3.92
CA VAL A 316 7.91 -22.89 -3.87
C VAL A 316 9.09 -22.61 -4.81
N LEU A 317 8.92 -21.72 -5.80
CA LEU A 317 9.96 -21.29 -6.73
C LEU A 317 10.14 -19.77 -6.68
N LEU A 318 11.36 -19.30 -6.39
CA LEU A 318 11.65 -17.90 -6.10
C LEU A 318 12.80 -17.37 -6.96
N GLY A 319 12.49 -16.40 -7.81
CA GLY A 319 13.45 -15.55 -8.53
C GLY A 319 13.80 -14.29 -7.75
N SER A 320 14.87 -13.59 -8.18
CA SER A 320 15.09 -12.20 -7.73
C SER A 320 14.01 -11.27 -8.28
N MET A 321 13.57 -10.29 -7.49
CA MET A 321 12.52 -9.33 -7.89
C MET A 321 13.04 -8.18 -8.76
N GLY A 322 14.37 -7.94 -8.78
CA GLY A 322 14.97 -6.90 -9.61
C GLY A 322 15.13 -7.28 -11.09
N ALA A 323 15.54 -8.52 -11.36
CA ALA A 323 15.79 -9.02 -12.73
C ALA A 323 15.74 -10.56 -12.86
N GLY A 324 15.16 -11.28 -11.87
CA GLY A 324 15.14 -12.75 -11.86
C GLY A 324 13.97 -13.36 -12.65
N THR A 325 14.26 -14.41 -13.42
CA THR A 325 13.27 -15.15 -14.21
C THR A 325 12.99 -16.52 -13.59
N VAL A 326 11.72 -16.87 -13.42
CA VAL A 326 11.27 -18.24 -13.14
C VAL A 326 10.63 -18.80 -14.41
N SER A 327 11.24 -19.83 -14.98
CA SER A 327 10.80 -20.53 -16.17
C SER A 327 10.30 -21.93 -15.78
N LEU A 328 9.01 -22.15 -15.94
CA LEU A 328 8.32 -23.39 -15.64
C LEU A 328 7.94 -24.08 -16.95
N GLY A 329 8.41 -25.31 -17.15
CA GLY A 329 7.85 -26.30 -18.06
C GLY A 329 7.80 -27.65 -17.34
N GLY A 330 7.47 -28.74 -18.04
CA GLY A 330 7.37 -30.07 -17.42
C GLY A 330 6.17 -30.15 -16.46
N THR A 331 6.34 -30.77 -15.29
CA THR A 331 5.22 -31.00 -14.35
C THR A 331 5.52 -30.50 -12.93
N LEU A 332 4.57 -29.77 -12.36
CA LEU A 332 4.53 -29.40 -10.94
C LEU A 332 3.28 -30.04 -10.32
N ASP A 333 3.45 -31.01 -9.42
CA ASP A 333 2.35 -31.82 -8.87
C ASP A 333 2.23 -31.69 -7.35
N VAL A 334 1.13 -31.08 -6.90
CA VAL A 334 0.67 -31.02 -5.50
C VAL A 334 -0.72 -31.63 -5.34
N SER A 335 -1.10 -32.55 -6.22
CA SER A 335 -2.41 -33.19 -6.22
C SER A 335 -2.64 -34.06 -4.97
N ALA A 336 -3.89 -34.47 -4.76
CA ALA A 336 -4.27 -35.32 -3.64
C ALA A 336 -5.16 -36.48 -4.08
N GLY A 337 -5.10 -37.56 -3.29
CA GLY A 337 -5.96 -38.73 -3.46
C GLY A 337 -7.42 -38.50 -3.06
N PRO A 338 -8.25 -39.56 -3.11
CA PRO A 338 -9.64 -39.52 -2.70
C PRO A 338 -9.81 -39.00 -1.27
N GLY A 339 -10.84 -38.19 -1.02
CA GLY A 339 -11.12 -37.64 0.31
C GLY A 339 -10.10 -36.62 0.85
N GLN A 340 -9.08 -36.22 0.08
CA GLN A 340 -8.04 -35.28 0.51
C GLN A 340 -8.02 -34.00 -0.32
N LYS A 341 -7.62 -32.87 0.28
CA LYS A 341 -7.40 -31.59 -0.42
C LYS A 341 -5.98 -31.53 -0.99
N ALA A 342 -5.83 -31.06 -2.22
CA ALA A 342 -4.53 -30.78 -2.83
C ALA A 342 -3.77 -29.63 -2.15
N GLY A 343 -2.45 -29.61 -2.36
CA GLY A 343 -1.50 -28.69 -1.74
C GLY A 343 -1.35 -27.35 -2.46
N ARG A 344 -0.16 -26.74 -2.35
CA ARG A 344 0.13 -25.37 -2.82
C ARG A 344 1.31 -25.30 -3.78
N VAL A 345 1.17 -24.58 -4.88
CA VAL A 345 2.25 -24.07 -5.72
C VAL A 345 2.36 -22.55 -5.55
N LEU A 346 3.57 -22.05 -5.34
CA LEU A 346 3.92 -20.63 -5.36
C LEU A 346 5.13 -20.42 -6.29
N ALA A 347 5.02 -19.53 -7.28
CA ALA A 347 6.11 -19.15 -8.15
C ALA A 347 6.18 -17.62 -8.32
N THR A 348 7.24 -16.98 -7.83
CA THR A 348 7.43 -15.51 -7.90
C THR A 348 8.85 -15.15 -8.31
N GLY A 349 9.04 -13.92 -8.80
CA GLY A 349 10.29 -13.41 -9.37
C GLY A 349 9.98 -12.18 -10.22
N HIS A 350 10.98 -11.46 -10.75
CA HIS A 350 10.72 -10.32 -11.65
C HIS A 350 9.88 -10.73 -12.88
N GLN A 351 10.16 -11.90 -13.46
CA GLN A 351 9.40 -12.51 -14.55
C GLN A 351 9.07 -13.96 -14.23
N VAL A 352 7.83 -14.40 -14.48
CA VAL A 352 7.40 -15.80 -14.29
C VAL A 352 6.71 -16.33 -15.55
N GLY A 353 7.30 -17.34 -16.20
CA GLY A 353 6.82 -17.90 -17.47
C GLY A 353 6.48 -19.38 -17.38
N LEU A 354 5.29 -19.76 -17.88
CA LEU A 354 4.82 -21.14 -18.00
C LEU A 354 4.88 -21.56 -19.48
N PHE A 355 5.94 -22.28 -19.85
CA PHE A 355 6.26 -22.79 -21.18
C PHE A 355 5.90 -24.29 -21.24
N ASP A 356 4.72 -24.61 -21.77
CA ASP A 356 4.15 -25.96 -21.81
C ASP A 356 4.22 -26.70 -20.46
N ALA A 357 3.90 -25.98 -19.38
CA ALA A 357 3.90 -26.47 -18.01
C ALA A 357 2.57 -27.11 -17.62
N HIS A 358 2.62 -28.27 -16.96
CA HIS A 358 1.47 -28.94 -16.36
C HIS A 358 1.49 -28.77 -14.83
N ILE A 359 0.58 -27.95 -14.28
CA ILE A 359 0.43 -27.76 -12.84
C ILE A 359 -0.78 -28.56 -12.33
N LEU A 360 -0.51 -29.64 -11.61
CA LEU A 360 -1.50 -30.55 -11.06
C LEU A 360 -1.76 -30.23 -9.58
N ALA A 361 -2.87 -29.54 -9.30
CA ALA A 361 -3.28 -29.13 -7.95
C ALA A 361 -4.70 -29.63 -7.63
N SER A 362 -5.11 -30.78 -8.19
CA SER A 362 -6.45 -31.34 -8.04
C SER A 362 -6.52 -32.41 -6.94
N GLY A 363 -7.58 -32.42 -6.13
CA GLY A 363 -7.74 -33.32 -4.98
C GLY A 363 -9.12 -33.94 -4.88
N GLY A 364 -9.27 -35.03 -4.13
CA GLY A 364 -10.56 -35.67 -3.89
C GLY A 364 -11.55 -34.76 -3.17
N ALA A 365 -11.18 -34.25 -1.99
CA ALA A 365 -12.01 -33.38 -1.14
C ALA A 365 -11.80 -31.87 -1.36
N GLY A 366 -11.00 -31.47 -2.34
CA GLY A 366 -10.83 -30.06 -2.70
C GLY A 366 -9.63 -29.80 -3.60
N GLY A 367 -9.77 -28.78 -4.45
CA GLY A 367 -8.66 -28.22 -5.21
C GLY A 367 -7.64 -27.49 -4.32
N GLY A 368 -6.40 -27.44 -4.78
CA GLY A 368 -5.27 -26.80 -4.12
C GLY A 368 -5.20 -25.29 -4.38
N GLN A 369 -4.03 -24.72 -4.16
CA GLN A 369 -3.74 -23.31 -4.45
C GLN A 369 -2.57 -23.20 -5.42
N VAL A 370 -2.70 -22.39 -6.47
CA VAL A 370 -1.64 -22.11 -7.46
C VAL A 370 -1.49 -20.60 -7.59
N LEU A 371 -0.38 -20.05 -7.12
CA LEU A 371 -0.07 -18.62 -7.16
C LEU A 371 1.14 -18.37 -8.06
N ILE A 372 0.92 -17.72 -9.19
CA ILE A 372 1.93 -17.40 -10.21
C ILE A 372 2.07 -15.89 -10.28
N GLY A 373 3.29 -15.40 -10.03
CA GLY A 373 3.65 -13.98 -10.05
C GLY A 373 3.22 -13.19 -8.81
N GLY A 374 2.06 -13.47 -8.21
CA GLY A 374 1.59 -12.76 -7.02
C GLY A 374 0.44 -13.44 -6.27
N GLY A 375 -0.05 -12.76 -5.23
CA GLY A 375 -1.26 -13.13 -4.50
C GLY A 375 -2.54 -12.57 -5.14
N TYR A 376 -3.71 -12.97 -4.63
CA TYR A 376 -5.01 -12.53 -5.14
C TYR A 376 -5.16 -11.00 -5.15
N GLN A 377 -5.50 -10.44 -6.31
CA GLN A 377 -5.54 -8.99 -6.62
C GLN A 377 -4.28 -8.21 -6.19
N GLY A 378 -3.12 -8.85 -6.02
CA GLY A 378 -1.90 -8.21 -5.49
C GLY A 378 -2.01 -7.74 -4.04
N ARG A 379 -3.08 -8.10 -3.30
CA ARG A 379 -3.36 -7.55 -1.96
C ARG A 379 -2.57 -8.19 -0.83
N ASP A 380 -1.91 -9.32 -1.09
CA ASP A 380 -1.02 -9.98 -0.14
C ASP A 380 0.38 -9.34 -0.21
N ALA A 381 0.63 -8.40 0.71
CA ALA A 381 1.91 -7.70 0.85
C ALA A 381 3.03 -8.57 1.46
N ALA A 382 2.75 -9.81 1.87
CA ALA A 382 3.78 -10.77 2.31
C ALA A 382 4.31 -11.64 1.16
N LEU A 383 3.64 -11.63 -0.01
CA LEU A 383 4.11 -12.30 -1.21
C LEU A 383 4.85 -11.33 -2.14
N PRO A 384 6.02 -11.69 -2.68
CA PRO A 384 6.67 -10.90 -3.72
C PRO A 384 5.83 -10.85 -5.00
N HIS A 385 5.84 -9.70 -5.67
CA HIS A 385 4.99 -9.36 -6.83
C HIS A 385 5.82 -9.28 -8.11
N ALA A 386 5.44 -10.05 -9.13
CA ALA A 386 6.16 -10.11 -10.40
C ALA A 386 5.88 -8.90 -11.28
N GLN A 387 6.90 -8.41 -11.99
CA GLN A 387 6.73 -7.35 -12.98
C GLN A 387 5.94 -7.85 -14.21
N SER A 388 6.15 -9.12 -14.60
CA SER A 388 5.44 -9.76 -15.70
C SER A 388 5.19 -11.27 -15.52
N VAL A 389 4.02 -11.74 -15.94
CA VAL A 389 3.65 -13.17 -16.02
C VAL A 389 3.34 -13.56 -17.47
N TYR A 390 3.83 -14.74 -17.89
CA TYR A 390 3.48 -15.37 -19.16
C TYR A 390 3.00 -16.80 -18.95
N MET A 391 1.92 -17.20 -19.64
CA MET A 391 1.50 -18.59 -19.76
C MET A 391 1.21 -18.89 -21.23
N SER A 392 1.83 -19.94 -21.75
CA SER A 392 1.78 -20.37 -23.16
C SER A 392 0.57 -21.26 -23.47
N ALA A 393 0.20 -21.32 -24.75
CA ALA A 393 -0.99 -22.05 -25.22
C ALA A 393 -1.00 -23.56 -24.93
N GLY A 394 0.15 -24.20 -24.71
CA GLY A 394 0.23 -25.62 -24.31
C GLY A 394 0.23 -25.87 -22.79
N ALA A 395 0.33 -24.82 -21.97
CA ALA A 395 0.34 -24.96 -20.52
C ALA A 395 -1.07 -25.22 -19.94
N THR A 396 -1.13 -25.96 -18.82
CA THR A 396 -2.37 -26.38 -18.17
C THR A 396 -2.27 -26.26 -16.65
N ILE A 397 -3.29 -25.72 -15.99
CA ILE A 397 -3.42 -25.68 -14.53
C ILE A 397 -4.72 -26.35 -14.10
N GLU A 398 -4.63 -27.37 -13.23
CA GLU A 398 -5.76 -28.15 -12.73
C GLU A 398 -5.90 -28.07 -11.21
N ALA A 399 -6.72 -27.16 -10.70
CA ALA A 399 -7.06 -27.00 -9.28
C ALA A 399 -8.47 -27.52 -8.95
N ASN A 400 -8.85 -28.70 -9.45
CA ASN A 400 -10.20 -29.26 -9.35
C ASN A 400 -10.43 -30.04 -8.04
N ALA A 401 -11.66 -30.01 -7.54
CA ALA A 401 -12.17 -31.06 -6.66
C ALA A 401 -12.71 -32.21 -7.53
N ARG A 402 -12.40 -33.47 -7.14
CA ARG A 402 -12.86 -34.66 -7.87
C ARG A 402 -14.12 -35.27 -7.27
N ASP A 403 -14.16 -35.44 -5.95
CA ASP A 403 -15.22 -36.16 -5.23
C ASP A 403 -16.27 -35.19 -4.65
N MET A 404 -16.16 -34.85 -3.36
CA MET A 404 -16.99 -33.87 -2.65
C MET A 404 -16.07 -32.79 -2.08
N GLY A 405 -16.09 -31.60 -2.66
CA GLY A 405 -15.17 -30.53 -2.30
C GLY A 405 -15.29 -29.30 -3.19
N HIS A 406 -14.72 -28.19 -2.73
CA HIS A 406 -14.67 -26.95 -3.49
C HIS A 406 -13.51 -26.97 -4.50
N GLY A 407 -13.72 -26.36 -5.66
CA GLY A 407 -12.62 -26.00 -6.56
C GLY A 407 -11.58 -25.13 -5.85
N GLY A 408 -10.34 -25.22 -6.30
CA GLY A 408 -9.20 -24.54 -5.71
C GLY A 408 -9.11 -23.05 -6.05
N GLN A 409 -7.94 -22.49 -5.82
CA GLN A 409 -7.62 -21.11 -6.21
C GLN A 409 -6.45 -21.12 -7.18
N VAL A 410 -6.61 -20.45 -8.33
CA VAL A 410 -5.54 -20.20 -9.31
C VAL A 410 -5.42 -18.69 -9.51
N VAL A 411 -4.21 -18.15 -9.38
CA VAL A 411 -3.91 -16.74 -9.60
C VAL A 411 -2.71 -16.64 -10.53
N LEU A 412 -2.86 -15.91 -11.64
CA LEU A 412 -1.77 -15.39 -12.47
C LEU A 412 -1.83 -13.87 -12.37
N TRP A 413 -0.89 -13.27 -11.63
CA TRP A 413 -0.94 -11.85 -11.30
C TRP A 413 0.45 -11.21 -11.44
N ALA A 414 0.51 -10.00 -12.00
CA ALA A 414 1.72 -9.21 -12.14
C ALA A 414 1.41 -7.71 -11.93
N ASP A 415 2.39 -6.95 -11.44
CA ASP A 415 2.32 -5.48 -11.37
C ASP A 415 2.10 -4.89 -12.77
N GLY A 416 2.95 -5.25 -13.73
CA GLY A 416 2.98 -4.66 -15.06
C GLY A 416 2.15 -5.40 -16.10
N SER A 417 2.54 -6.61 -16.48
CA SER A 417 1.96 -7.31 -17.63
C SER A 417 1.67 -8.79 -17.39
N THR A 418 0.44 -9.21 -17.62
CA THR A 418 0.05 -10.63 -17.61
C THR A 418 -0.44 -11.06 -18.99
N ARG A 419 0.24 -12.03 -19.60
CA ARG A 419 -0.22 -12.71 -20.82
C ARG A 419 -0.53 -14.17 -20.50
N ALA A 420 -1.79 -14.58 -20.55
CA ALA A 420 -2.22 -15.93 -20.20
C ALA A 420 -2.94 -16.63 -21.36
N GLN A 421 -2.39 -17.76 -21.79
CA GLN A 421 -2.96 -18.64 -22.81
C GLN A 421 -3.07 -20.07 -22.24
N GLY A 422 -3.68 -20.99 -22.99
CA GLY A 422 -3.78 -22.40 -22.58
C GLY A 422 -5.02 -22.68 -21.75
N GLN A 423 -4.91 -23.52 -20.70
CA GLN A 423 -6.07 -24.04 -19.98
C GLN A 423 -5.94 -23.91 -18.46
N VAL A 424 -6.98 -23.39 -17.79
CA VAL A 424 -7.06 -23.30 -16.32
C VAL A 424 -8.40 -23.84 -15.85
N SER A 425 -8.38 -24.73 -14.85
CA SER A 425 -9.59 -25.32 -14.28
C SER A 425 -9.57 -25.33 -12.75
N ALA A 426 -10.72 -25.02 -12.16
CA ALA A 426 -10.94 -25.01 -10.71
C ALA A 426 -12.38 -25.47 -10.42
N ARG A 427 -12.73 -26.67 -10.87
CA ARG A 427 -14.10 -27.21 -10.84
C ARG A 427 -14.48 -27.72 -9.46
N GLY A 428 -15.77 -27.59 -9.12
CA GLY A 428 -16.36 -28.17 -7.91
C GLY A 428 -16.59 -29.68 -8.05
N GLY A 429 -16.59 -30.38 -6.92
CA GLY A 429 -16.64 -31.85 -6.87
C GLY A 429 -17.90 -32.44 -7.51
N ALA A 430 -17.75 -33.60 -8.16
CA ALA A 430 -18.85 -34.29 -8.84
C ALA A 430 -19.99 -34.72 -7.89
N GLN A 431 -19.67 -34.95 -6.61
CA GLN A 431 -20.62 -35.34 -5.57
C GLN A 431 -21.18 -34.14 -4.79
N GLY A 432 -20.47 -33.01 -4.75
CA GLY A 432 -20.88 -31.78 -4.06
C GLY A 432 -19.73 -30.77 -3.93
N GLY A 433 -20.08 -29.52 -3.63
CA GLY A 433 -19.14 -28.40 -3.47
C GLY A 433 -19.26 -27.32 -4.56
N TYR A 434 -18.65 -26.17 -4.32
CA TYR A 434 -18.70 -25.01 -5.24
C TYR A 434 -17.50 -24.98 -6.19
N GLY A 435 -17.61 -24.21 -7.26
CA GLY A 435 -16.50 -23.88 -8.13
C GLY A 435 -15.46 -23.02 -7.40
N GLY A 436 -14.24 -23.07 -7.91
CA GLY A 436 -13.10 -22.34 -7.37
C GLY A 436 -12.99 -20.91 -7.91
N LEU A 437 -11.88 -20.29 -7.56
CA LEU A 437 -11.52 -18.93 -7.95
C LEU A 437 -10.35 -18.97 -8.93
N ILE A 438 -10.50 -18.33 -10.08
CA ILE A 438 -9.47 -18.20 -11.10
C ILE A 438 -9.25 -16.71 -11.34
N GLU A 439 -8.02 -16.23 -11.27
CA GLU A 439 -7.65 -14.84 -11.56
C GLU A 439 -6.54 -14.78 -12.62
N THR A 440 -6.69 -13.87 -13.57
CA THR A 440 -5.63 -13.46 -14.51
C THR A 440 -5.63 -11.94 -14.62
N SER A 441 -4.66 -11.28 -13.97
CA SER A 441 -4.70 -9.82 -13.73
C SER A 441 -3.32 -9.15 -13.84
N GLY A 442 -3.31 -7.83 -14.03
CA GLY A 442 -2.13 -6.96 -14.10
C GLY A 442 -2.45 -5.70 -14.91
N GLN A 443 -1.68 -4.61 -14.76
CA GLN A 443 -1.99 -3.30 -15.38
C GLN A 443 -2.33 -3.43 -16.89
N TRP A 444 -1.50 -4.19 -17.61
CA TRP A 444 -1.77 -4.66 -18.97
C TRP A 444 -2.05 -6.17 -18.98
N LEU A 445 -3.04 -6.60 -19.76
CA LEU A 445 -3.58 -7.96 -19.74
C LEU A 445 -3.94 -8.47 -21.14
N ASP A 446 -3.49 -9.68 -21.47
CA ASP A 446 -3.77 -10.42 -22.71
C ASP A 446 -4.16 -11.86 -22.37
N VAL A 447 -5.42 -12.21 -22.63
CA VAL A 447 -5.99 -13.54 -22.33
C VAL A 447 -6.44 -14.29 -23.59
N GLY A 448 -5.86 -13.94 -24.74
CA GLY A 448 -6.25 -14.48 -26.05
C GLY A 448 -6.10 -16.00 -26.14
N GLY A 449 -7.21 -16.69 -26.42
CA GLY A 449 -7.28 -18.15 -26.53
C GLY A 449 -7.25 -18.91 -25.19
N LEU A 450 -7.27 -18.23 -24.04
CA LEU A 450 -7.34 -18.89 -22.72
C LEU A 450 -8.67 -19.64 -22.55
N ARG A 451 -8.64 -20.83 -21.93
CA ARG A 451 -9.83 -21.63 -21.64
C ARG A 451 -9.96 -21.83 -20.13
N VAL A 452 -11.12 -21.46 -19.58
CA VAL A 452 -11.35 -21.34 -18.13
C VAL A 452 -12.61 -22.10 -17.70
N ASP A 453 -12.46 -23.11 -16.84
CA ASP A 453 -13.56 -23.95 -16.34
C ASP A 453 -13.62 -24.00 -14.81
N SER A 454 -14.65 -23.39 -14.23
CA SER A 454 -14.94 -23.41 -12.79
C SER A 454 -16.32 -24.02 -12.48
N ARG A 455 -16.84 -24.89 -13.37
CA ARG A 455 -18.15 -25.54 -13.22
C ARG A 455 -18.27 -26.34 -11.92
N ALA A 456 -19.44 -26.30 -11.30
CA ALA A 456 -19.78 -27.06 -10.11
C ALA A 456 -21.08 -27.85 -10.34
N PRO A 457 -21.03 -29.18 -10.56
CA PRO A 457 -22.21 -29.96 -10.95
C PRO A 457 -23.36 -29.99 -9.92
N ARG A 458 -23.09 -29.62 -8.67
CA ARG A 458 -24.02 -29.66 -7.52
C ARG A 458 -23.84 -28.46 -6.59
N GLY A 459 -23.43 -27.31 -7.11
CA GLY A 459 -23.12 -26.13 -6.32
C GLY A 459 -23.06 -24.85 -7.15
N GLN A 460 -22.72 -23.74 -6.50
CA GLN A 460 -22.47 -22.47 -7.20
C GLN A 460 -21.25 -22.63 -8.13
N ILE A 461 -21.40 -22.18 -9.38
CA ILE A 461 -20.30 -22.09 -10.36
C ILE A 461 -19.27 -21.08 -9.83
N GLY A 462 -17.99 -21.34 -10.07
CA GLY A 462 -16.90 -20.45 -9.64
C GLY A 462 -16.80 -19.18 -10.48
N THR A 463 -15.71 -18.44 -10.28
CA THR A 463 -15.50 -17.12 -10.88
C THR A 463 -14.13 -17.02 -11.55
N TRP A 464 -14.11 -16.48 -12.76
CA TRP A 464 -12.92 -15.93 -13.41
C TRP A 464 -12.88 -14.42 -13.18
N LEU A 465 -11.77 -13.90 -12.63
CA LEU A 465 -11.51 -12.49 -12.39
C LEU A 465 -10.46 -11.95 -13.37
N LEU A 466 -10.74 -10.76 -13.91
CA LEU A 466 -9.90 -9.98 -14.82
C LEU A 466 -9.79 -8.54 -14.27
N ASP A 467 -8.61 -8.12 -13.79
CA ASP A 467 -8.38 -6.80 -13.14
C ASP A 467 -7.20 -5.98 -13.76
N PRO A 468 -7.36 -5.48 -15.01
CA PRO A 468 -6.46 -4.50 -15.65
C PRO A 468 -6.92 -3.04 -15.48
N ALA A 469 -6.17 -2.07 -16.01
CA ALA A 469 -6.46 -0.64 -15.82
C ALA A 469 -7.70 -0.11 -16.59
N ASP A 470 -7.89 -0.54 -17.84
CA ASP A 470 -9.04 -0.24 -18.72
C ASP A 470 -9.40 -1.50 -19.51
N ILE A 471 -10.66 -1.67 -19.91
CA ILE A 471 -11.14 -2.86 -20.64
C ILE A 471 -11.93 -2.48 -21.90
N THR A 472 -11.61 -3.11 -23.02
CA THR A 472 -12.45 -3.12 -24.24
C THR A 472 -12.78 -4.56 -24.64
N ILE A 473 -14.05 -4.94 -24.51
CA ILE A 473 -14.56 -6.22 -25.01
C ILE A 473 -14.85 -6.04 -26.51
N SER A 474 -14.21 -6.82 -27.38
CA SER A 474 -14.38 -6.67 -28.84
C SER A 474 -14.14 -7.97 -29.62
N SER A 475 -14.31 -7.92 -30.94
CA SER A 475 -13.96 -9.00 -31.87
C SER A 475 -12.50 -8.94 -32.34
N ALA A 476 -11.74 -7.89 -31.98
CA ALA A 476 -10.32 -7.78 -32.30
C ALA A 476 -9.51 -8.89 -31.60
N ALA A 477 -8.38 -9.28 -32.20
CA ALA A 477 -7.42 -10.10 -31.50
C ALA A 477 -6.86 -9.32 -30.29
N THR A 478 -6.51 -10.02 -29.21
CA THR A 478 -5.89 -9.42 -28.01
C THR A 478 -4.42 -9.00 -28.24
N THR A 479 -3.93 -9.12 -29.48
CA THR A 479 -2.50 -9.25 -29.80
C THR A 479 -2.01 -8.21 -30.83
N ASP A 480 -1.66 -7.00 -30.38
CA ASP A 480 -0.76 -6.09 -31.12
C ASP A 480 0.72 -6.47 -30.98
N ALA A 481 1.01 -7.74 -30.69
CA ALA A 481 2.32 -8.25 -30.32
C ALA A 481 3.17 -8.57 -31.56
N THR A 482 3.64 -7.54 -32.27
CA THR A 482 4.75 -7.70 -33.22
C THR A 482 5.97 -8.24 -32.48
N ALA A 483 6.56 -9.32 -32.98
CA ALA A 483 7.52 -10.15 -32.24
C ALA A 483 8.95 -9.55 -32.16
N THR A 484 9.06 -8.33 -31.62
CA THR A 484 10.30 -7.56 -31.46
C THR A 484 10.38 -6.97 -30.04
N GLY A 485 10.40 -7.86 -29.03
CA GLY A 485 10.52 -7.46 -27.61
C GLY A 485 10.56 -8.63 -26.61
N GLY A 486 9.83 -9.72 -26.91
CA GLY A 486 9.78 -10.92 -26.05
C GLY A 486 8.47 -11.07 -25.28
N VAL A 487 8.16 -12.30 -24.83
CA VAL A 487 6.82 -12.68 -24.33
C VAL A 487 6.36 -11.97 -23.05
N PHE A 488 7.31 -11.41 -22.28
CA PHE A 488 7.06 -10.71 -21.02
C PHE A 488 6.82 -9.19 -21.18
N ALA A 489 7.12 -8.61 -22.34
CA ALA A 489 6.90 -7.18 -22.55
C ALA A 489 5.42 -6.89 -22.86
N PRO A 490 4.81 -5.84 -22.26
CA PRO A 490 3.59 -5.25 -22.80
C PRO A 490 3.89 -4.56 -24.13
N ASN A 491 2.89 -4.47 -25.01
CA ASN A 491 3.04 -3.80 -26.30
C ASN A 491 3.05 -2.27 -26.08
N ALA A 492 4.01 -1.55 -26.66
CA ALA A 492 4.09 -0.11 -26.54
C ALA A 492 2.87 0.57 -27.20
N GLY A 493 2.20 1.47 -26.46
CA GLY A 493 1.05 2.25 -26.96
C GLY A 493 -0.34 1.66 -26.70
N VAL A 494 -0.46 0.46 -26.10
CA VAL A 494 -1.76 -0.14 -25.77
C VAL A 494 -2.25 0.37 -24.42
N GLY A 495 -3.25 1.26 -24.43
CA GLY A 495 -3.79 1.91 -23.22
C GLY A 495 -4.84 1.09 -22.44
N ALA A 496 -5.49 0.11 -23.08
CA ALA A 496 -6.55 -0.71 -22.50
C ALA A 496 -6.35 -2.20 -22.82
N ALA A 497 -6.79 -3.09 -21.93
CA ALA A 497 -6.80 -4.52 -22.19
C ALA A 497 -7.95 -4.89 -23.14
N ILE A 498 -7.62 -5.57 -24.25
CA ILE A 498 -8.62 -6.11 -25.18
C ILE A 498 -9.01 -7.50 -24.70
N VAL A 499 -10.29 -7.71 -24.42
CA VAL A 499 -10.87 -9.03 -24.14
C VAL A 499 -11.64 -9.50 -25.37
N ASN A 500 -11.20 -10.58 -26.01
CA ASN A 500 -11.88 -11.11 -27.18
C ASN A 500 -13.23 -11.75 -26.78
N VAL A 501 -14.30 -11.36 -27.49
CA VAL A 501 -15.66 -11.79 -27.19
C VAL A 501 -15.88 -13.31 -27.33
N ALA A 502 -15.15 -13.98 -28.22
CA ALA A 502 -15.27 -15.44 -28.38
C ALA A 502 -14.66 -16.20 -27.18
N ASP A 503 -13.55 -15.71 -26.63
CA ASP A 503 -12.92 -16.28 -25.44
C ASP A 503 -13.75 -15.99 -24.19
N LEU A 504 -14.31 -14.79 -24.07
CA LEU A 504 -15.26 -14.42 -23.01
C LEU A 504 -16.51 -15.31 -23.02
N VAL A 505 -17.13 -15.50 -24.20
CA VAL A 505 -18.29 -16.40 -24.35
C VAL A 505 -17.92 -17.85 -24.07
N SER A 506 -16.72 -18.30 -24.46
CA SER A 506 -16.22 -19.64 -24.12
C SER A 506 -16.07 -19.84 -22.61
N ALA A 507 -15.61 -18.83 -21.88
CA ALA A 507 -15.49 -18.89 -20.42
C ALA A 507 -16.86 -18.79 -19.71
N LEU A 508 -17.76 -17.93 -20.19
CA LEU A 508 -19.15 -17.87 -19.72
C LEU A 508 -19.89 -19.20 -19.91
N GLY A 509 -19.46 -20.07 -20.82
CA GLY A 509 -19.96 -21.45 -20.94
C GLY A 509 -19.68 -22.37 -19.73
N GLY A 510 -18.83 -21.96 -18.78
CA GLY A 510 -18.48 -22.77 -17.61
C GLY A 510 -18.08 -22.02 -16.33
N SER A 511 -17.98 -20.69 -16.36
CA SER A 511 -17.57 -19.85 -15.23
C SER A 511 -18.46 -18.60 -15.17
N ASN A 512 -18.70 -18.07 -13.96
CA ASN A 512 -19.04 -16.65 -13.86
C ASN A 512 -17.80 -15.84 -14.25
N VAL A 513 -17.97 -14.68 -14.89
CA VAL A 513 -16.84 -13.84 -15.29
C VAL A 513 -17.02 -12.43 -14.75
N THR A 514 -16.04 -11.97 -13.97
CA THR A 514 -15.97 -10.61 -13.44
C THR A 514 -14.81 -9.88 -14.13
N LEU A 515 -15.17 -8.87 -14.91
CA LEU A 515 -14.25 -7.89 -15.46
C LEU A 515 -14.31 -6.65 -14.58
N THR A 516 -13.17 -6.14 -14.14
CA THR A 516 -13.10 -5.00 -13.23
C THR A 516 -11.89 -4.12 -13.56
N THR A 517 -11.97 -2.83 -13.26
CA THR A 517 -10.86 -1.88 -13.41
C THR A 517 -10.42 -1.33 -12.06
N ALA A 518 -10.29 -2.22 -11.06
CA ALA A 518 -9.98 -1.85 -9.68
C ALA A 518 -8.47 -1.71 -9.41
N ASN A 519 -7.64 -2.20 -10.34
CA ASN A 519 -6.18 -2.13 -10.33
C ASN A 519 -5.62 -0.72 -10.69
N THR A 520 -6.22 0.34 -10.14
CA THR A 520 -5.79 1.74 -10.32
C THR A 520 -4.63 2.04 -9.36
N GLY A 521 -3.40 1.65 -9.72
CA GLY A 521 -2.22 1.74 -8.85
C GLY A 521 -0.98 2.42 -9.43
N ALA A 522 -0.64 2.17 -10.69
CA ALA A 522 0.53 2.76 -11.35
C ALA A 522 0.41 2.72 -12.88
N SER A 523 1.09 3.67 -13.54
CA SER A 523 1.51 3.74 -14.96
C SER A 523 0.54 3.49 -16.13
N GLY A 524 -0.54 2.72 -15.97
CA GLY A 524 -1.56 2.52 -17.01
C GLY A 524 -2.33 3.80 -17.27
N ALA A 525 -2.31 4.30 -18.51
CA ALA A 525 -2.97 5.55 -18.90
C ALA A 525 -4.49 5.41 -19.14
N GLY A 526 -5.13 4.50 -18.40
CA GLY A 526 -6.57 4.24 -18.49
C GLY A 526 -7.40 5.16 -17.60
N LEU A 527 -8.70 5.24 -17.88
CA LEU A 527 -9.64 6.09 -17.14
C LEU A 527 -10.51 5.32 -16.13
N GLY A 528 -10.37 3.99 -16.06
CA GLY A 528 -11.18 3.09 -15.25
C GLY A 528 -12.43 2.57 -15.97
N ASP A 529 -12.46 2.59 -17.31
CA ASP A 529 -13.64 2.30 -18.14
C ASP A 529 -13.73 0.84 -18.60
N ILE A 530 -14.97 0.39 -18.84
CA ILE A 530 -15.27 -0.89 -19.51
C ILE A 530 -16.18 -0.62 -20.72
N GLY A 531 -15.65 -0.80 -21.93
CA GLY A 531 -16.39 -0.70 -23.19
C GLY A 531 -16.79 -2.08 -23.74
N VAL A 532 -18.04 -2.21 -24.21
CA VAL A 532 -18.54 -3.40 -24.94
C VAL A 532 -18.76 -3.04 -26.40
N ASN A 533 -17.82 -3.44 -27.26
CA ASN A 533 -17.72 -3.06 -28.67
C ASN A 533 -17.76 -4.29 -29.61
N ALA A 534 -18.29 -5.42 -29.13
CA ALA A 534 -18.75 -6.55 -29.95
C ALA A 534 -19.87 -7.30 -29.23
N ALA A 535 -20.80 -7.87 -29.99
CA ALA A 535 -21.99 -8.51 -29.43
C ALA A 535 -21.66 -9.77 -28.61
N ILE A 536 -22.05 -9.78 -27.34
CA ILE A 536 -21.83 -10.89 -26.41
C ILE A 536 -23.08 -11.78 -26.41
N THR A 537 -22.95 -13.10 -26.56
CA THR A 537 -24.10 -14.02 -26.45
C THR A 537 -23.70 -15.33 -25.79
N TRP A 538 -24.38 -15.72 -24.70
CA TRP A 538 -24.15 -17.00 -24.02
C TRP A 538 -25.47 -17.67 -23.61
N THR A 539 -25.38 -18.96 -23.25
CA THR A 539 -26.56 -19.82 -22.95
C THR A 539 -26.52 -20.51 -21.59
N ALA A 540 -25.38 -20.50 -20.90
CA ALA A 540 -25.25 -21.03 -19.54
C ALA A 540 -25.90 -20.10 -18.51
N THR A 541 -26.21 -20.65 -17.32
CA THR A 541 -26.77 -19.90 -16.17
C THR A 541 -25.71 -19.15 -15.37
N THR A 542 -24.73 -18.57 -16.06
CA THR A 542 -23.59 -17.86 -15.51
C THR A 542 -23.81 -16.36 -15.55
N THR A 543 -23.17 -15.65 -14.62
CA THR A 543 -23.21 -14.20 -14.54
C THR A 543 -22.01 -13.58 -15.24
N LEU A 544 -22.27 -12.57 -16.07
CA LEU A 544 -21.27 -11.61 -16.53
C LEU A 544 -21.37 -10.36 -15.63
N THR A 545 -20.26 -9.98 -15.00
CA THR A 545 -20.15 -8.81 -14.13
C THR A 545 -19.11 -7.86 -14.70
N LEU A 546 -19.48 -6.61 -14.98
CA LEU A 546 -18.59 -5.53 -15.39
C LEU A 546 -18.54 -4.49 -14.26
N ASN A 547 -17.37 -4.26 -13.65
CA ASN A 547 -17.16 -3.35 -12.53
C ASN A 547 -16.15 -2.24 -12.91
N ALA A 548 -16.63 -1.16 -13.51
CA ALA A 548 -15.80 -0.01 -13.87
C ALA A 548 -15.53 0.89 -12.64
N ALA A 549 -14.27 1.26 -12.42
CA ALA A 549 -13.92 2.36 -11.51
C ALA A 549 -14.46 3.71 -12.01
N ARG A 550 -14.63 3.86 -13.32
CA ARG A 550 -15.35 4.97 -13.96
C ARG A 550 -16.58 4.45 -14.72
N ASN A 551 -16.61 4.42 -16.05
CA ASN A 551 -17.85 4.22 -16.82
C ASN A 551 -17.97 2.81 -17.44
N VAL A 552 -19.20 2.28 -17.51
CA VAL A 552 -19.55 1.09 -18.31
C VAL A 552 -20.33 1.52 -19.54
N ASN A 553 -19.79 1.29 -20.73
CA ASN A 553 -20.36 1.72 -22.01
C ASN A 553 -20.71 0.51 -22.89
N VAL A 554 -22.00 0.19 -23.02
CA VAL A 554 -22.49 -0.92 -23.85
C VAL A 554 -22.84 -0.40 -25.25
N ASN A 555 -21.90 -0.51 -26.19
CA ASN A 555 -22.05 -0.05 -27.57
C ASN A 555 -22.54 -1.16 -28.52
N GLU A 556 -22.48 -2.42 -28.10
CA GLU A 556 -22.88 -3.61 -28.86
C GLU A 556 -23.75 -4.57 -28.02
N ALA A 557 -24.57 -5.38 -28.69
CA ALA A 557 -25.67 -6.10 -28.03
C ALA A 557 -25.22 -7.22 -27.07
N ILE A 558 -25.93 -7.38 -25.94
CA ILE A 558 -25.62 -8.39 -24.91
C ILE A 558 -26.81 -9.33 -24.73
N THR A 559 -26.64 -10.63 -25.01
CA THR A 559 -27.69 -11.66 -24.86
C THR A 559 -27.27 -12.79 -23.93
N GLY A 560 -27.65 -12.71 -22.66
CA GLY A 560 -27.46 -13.76 -21.66
C GLY A 560 -28.66 -14.70 -21.62
N THR A 561 -28.74 -15.69 -22.52
CA THR A 561 -29.97 -16.47 -22.75
C THR A 561 -30.57 -17.02 -21.46
N ASN A 562 -29.76 -17.65 -20.59
CA ASN A 562 -30.19 -18.11 -19.26
C ASN A 562 -29.32 -17.53 -18.13
N GLY A 563 -28.49 -16.53 -18.45
CA GLY A 563 -27.49 -15.95 -17.57
C GLY A 563 -27.91 -14.59 -17.02
N SER A 564 -27.14 -14.08 -16.05
CA SER A 564 -27.37 -12.76 -15.45
C SER A 564 -26.31 -11.75 -15.92
N LEU A 565 -26.67 -10.47 -15.94
CA LEU A 565 -25.75 -9.37 -16.25
C LEU A 565 -25.77 -8.37 -15.10
N ALA A 566 -24.57 -7.99 -14.63
CA ALA A 566 -24.38 -6.89 -13.69
C ALA A 566 -23.40 -5.87 -14.30
N LEU A 567 -23.86 -4.63 -14.47
CA LEU A 567 -23.05 -3.49 -14.91
C LEU A 567 -22.94 -2.53 -13.72
N ASN A 568 -21.73 -2.32 -13.20
CA ASN A 568 -21.47 -1.47 -12.05
C ASN A 568 -20.40 -0.41 -12.39
N ALA A 569 -20.65 0.84 -12.05
CA ALA A 569 -19.82 1.98 -12.43
C ALA A 569 -19.58 2.95 -11.26
N GLY A 570 -18.33 3.39 -11.07
CA GLY A 570 -17.99 4.54 -10.20
C GLY A 570 -18.28 5.91 -10.84
N GLY A 571 -18.54 5.92 -12.14
CA GLY A 571 -19.25 6.98 -12.84
C GLY A 571 -20.60 6.46 -13.33
N ASP A 572 -20.76 6.35 -14.65
CA ASP A 572 -22.03 6.10 -15.33
C ASP A 572 -22.15 4.69 -15.94
N VAL A 573 -23.37 4.16 -16.02
CA VAL A 573 -23.71 3.00 -16.85
C VAL A 573 -24.53 3.45 -18.05
N THR A 574 -23.97 3.34 -19.26
CA THR A 574 -24.66 3.69 -20.51
C THR A 574 -24.97 2.45 -21.35
N VAL A 575 -26.26 2.16 -21.53
CA VAL A 575 -26.76 1.08 -22.38
C VAL A 575 -27.13 1.67 -23.75
N GLY A 576 -26.15 1.70 -24.66
CA GLY A 576 -26.30 2.22 -26.03
C GLY A 576 -26.73 1.16 -27.07
N ALA A 577 -26.66 -0.13 -26.72
CA ALA A 577 -27.12 -1.25 -27.54
C ALA A 577 -27.98 -2.24 -26.74
N ALA A 578 -28.74 -3.09 -27.44
CA ALA A 578 -29.80 -3.88 -26.83
C ALA A 578 -29.29 -4.96 -25.86
N ILE A 579 -29.95 -5.11 -24.71
CA ILE A 579 -29.62 -6.09 -23.67
C ILE A 579 -30.80 -7.06 -23.47
N LYS A 580 -30.53 -8.37 -23.54
CA LYS A 580 -31.55 -9.42 -23.40
C LYS A 580 -31.12 -10.57 -22.48
N THR A 581 -32.03 -11.05 -21.65
CA THR A 581 -31.95 -12.34 -20.96
C THR A 581 -33.30 -13.08 -21.03
N THR A 582 -33.31 -14.41 -20.92
CA THR A 582 -34.57 -15.19 -20.78
C THR A 582 -34.79 -15.53 -19.31
N THR A 583 -33.76 -16.04 -18.62
CA THR A 583 -33.78 -16.23 -17.16
C THR A 583 -32.54 -15.60 -16.55
N GLY A 584 -32.65 -14.91 -15.42
CA GLY A 584 -31.50 -14.35 -14.70
C GLY A 584 -31.86 -13.12 -13.89
N GLN A 585 -30.95 -12.15 -13.83
CA GLN A 585 -31.20 -10.77 -13.41
C GLN A 585 -30.48 -9.82 -14.39
N LEU A 586 -31.01 -8.60 -14.55
CA LEU A 586 -30.33 -7.48 -15.20
C LEU A 586 -30.12 -6.37 -14.17
N GLY A 587 -28.89 -6.17 -13.72
CA GLY A 587 -28.53 -5.13 -12.77
C GLY A 587 -27.65 -4.04 -13.40
N PHE A 588 -28.06 -2.78 -13.25
CA PHE A 588 -27.30 -1.59 -13.64
C PHE A 588 -27.12 -0.70 -12.40
N THR A 589 -25.89 -0.48 -11.97
CA THR A 589 -25.54 0.31 -10.77
C THR A 589 -24.54 1.39 -11.14
N ALA A 590 -24.88 2.66 -10.93
CA ALA A 590 -23.97 3.79 -11.16
C ALA A 590 -23.83 4.62 -9.88
N ALA A 591 -22.63 5.11 -9.59
CA ALA A 591 -22.44 6.14 -8.56
C ALA A 591 -22.78 7.55 -9.08
N GLN A 592 -22.88 7.73 -10.40
CA GLN A 592 -23.50 8.91 -11.04
C GLN A 592 -24.79 8.47 -11.75
N ASP A 593 -24.83 8.37 -13.08
CA ASP A 593 -26.08 8.18 -13.85
C ASP A 593 -26.21 6.79 -14.52
N VAL A 594 -27.44 6.27 -14.61
CA VAL A 594 -27.79 5.09 -15.44
C VAL A 594 -28.61 5.53 -16.65
N ASN A 595 -28.06 5.34 -17.85
CA ASN A 595 -28.65 5.82 -19.10
C ASN A 595 -29.03 4.65 -20.03
N ILE A 596 -30.32 4.29 -20.06
CA ILE A 596 -30.88 3.22 -20.87
C ILE A 596 -31.35 3.77 -22.23
N ASN A 597 -30.42 3.83 -23.19
CA ASN A 597 -30.63 4.42 -24.52
C ASN A 597 -30.96 3.39 -25.62
N ALA A 598 -30.92 2.10 -25.31
CA ALA A 598 -31.33 1.01 -26.19
C ALA A 598 -32.19 -0.03 -25.45
N ALA A 599 -32.89 -0.87 -26.22
CA ALA A 599 -33.94 -1.72 -25.69
C ALA A 599 -33.42 -2.78 -24.70
N THR A 600 -34.14 -2.98 -23.59
CA THR A 600 -33.83 -4.00 -22.58
C THR A 600 -34.96 -5.03 -22.48
N THR A 601 -34.63 -6.30 -22.25
CA THR A 601 -35.64 -7.37 -22.15
C THR A 601 -35.19 -8.50 -21.22
N ILE A 602 -36.01 -8.82 -20.22
CA ILE A 602 -35.89 -10.04 -19.40
C ILE A 602 -37.22 -10.81 -19.39
N THR A 603 -37.19 -12.11 -19.67
CA THR A 603 -38.41 -12.94 -19.64
C THR A 603 -38.77 -13.41 -18.23
N THR A 604 -37.80 -13.86 -17.44
CA THR A 604 -38.02 -14.31 -16.06
C THR A 604 -36.89 -13.83 -15.16
N GLY A 605 -37.22 -13.01 -14.17
CA GLY A 605 -36.28 -12.32 -13.28
C GLY A 605 -36.45 -10.80 -13.34
N ASN A 606 -35.62 -10.09 -12.60
CA ASN A 606 -35.78 -8.66 -12.38
C ASN A 606 -34.85 -7.83 -13.28
N LEU A 607 -35.31 -6.64 -13.65
CA LEU A 607 -34.46 -5.55 -14.13
C LEU A 607 -34.33 -4.53 -13.01
N GLN A 608 -33.11 -4.14 -12.66
CA GLN A 608 -32.82 -3.15 -11.63
C GLN A 608 -31.84 -2.10 -12.17
N ALA A 609 -32.24 -0.83 -12.13
CA ALA A 609 -31.40 0.33 -12.38
C ALA A 609 -31.32 1.18 -11.11
N VAL A 610 -30.12 1.36 -10.57
CA VAL A 610 -29.83 2.19 -9.39
C VAL A 610 -28.75 3.18 -9.75
N ALA A 611 -29.07 4.47 -9.66
CA ALA A 611 -28.14 5.56 -9.91
C ALA A 611 -27.90 6.37 -8.63
N GLY A 612 -26.66 6.78 -8.39
CA GLY A 612 -26.31 7.77 -7.38
C GLY A 612 -27.09 9.07 -7.61
N ARG A 613 -27.24 9.48 -8.88
CA ARG A 613 -28.09 10.58 -9.33
C ARG A 613 -29.27 10.10 -10.18
N ASN A 614 -29.19 10.07 -11.51
CA ASN A 614 -30.35 9.91 -12.39
C ASN A 614 -30.46 8.53 -13.04
N VAL A 615 -31.70 8.04 -13.23
CA VAL A 615 -32.00 6.92 -14.11
C VAL A 615 -32.79 7.42 -15.32
N THR A 616 -32.13 7.50 -16.47
CA THR A 616 -32.75 7.94 -17.74
C THR A 616 -33.13 6.71 -18.58
N VAL A 617 -34.38 6.62 -19.01
CA VAL A 617 -34.87 5.57 -19.92
C VAL A 617 -35.34 6.22 -21.21
N SER A 618 -34.53 6.09 -22.27
CA SER A 618 -34.76 6.62 -23.62
C SER A 618 -35.19 5.54 -24.62
N ALA A 619 -35.28 4.28 -24.20
CA ALA A 619 -35.66 3.15 -25.06
C ALA A 619 -36.45 2.07 -24.31
N ALA A 620 -37.23 1.30 -25.07
CA ALA A 620 -38.21 0.33 -24.55
C ALA A 620 -37.58 -0.71 -23.62
N SER A 621 -38.18 -0.89 -22.44
CA SER A 621 -37.68 -1.80 -21.40
C SER A 621 -38.77 -2.78 -20.96
N THR A 622 -38.47 -4.08 -21.02
CA THR A 622 -39.48 -5.15 -20.88
C THR A 622 -39.10 -6.19 -19.83
N VAL A 623 -40.02 -6.45 -18.89
CA VAL A 623 -39.98 -7.57 -17.94
C VAL A 623 -41.24 -8.42 -18.15
N THR A 624 -41.09 -9.70 -18.52
CA THR A 624 -42.28 -10.57 -18.68
C THR A 624 -42.74 -11.14 -17.33
N THR A 625 -41.84 -11.68 -16.52
CA THR A 625 -42.14 -12.21 -15.17
C THR A 625 -41.07 -11.78 -14.18
N GLY A 626 -41.40 -10.89 -13.25
CA GLY A 626 -40.48 -10.28 -12.28
C GLY A 626 -40.71 -8.78 -12.16
N ASN A 627 -39.89 -8.11 -11.34
CA ASN A 627 -40.03 -6.68 -11.09
C ASN A 627 -39.06 -5.85 -11.94
N MET A 628 -39.48 -4.64 -12.31
CA MET A 628 -38.63 -3.59 -12.83
C MET A 628 -38.41 -2.56 -11.71
N VAL A 629 -37.17 -2.31 -11.32
CA VAL A 629 -36.81 -1.36 -10.25
C VAL A 629 -36.01 -0.21 -10.86
N LEU A 630 -36.52 1.01 -10.81
CA LEU A 630 -35.83 2.23 -11.24
C LEU A 630 -35.63 3.15 -10.02
N ARG A 631 -34.38 3.39 -9.62
CA ARG A 631 -34.05 4.15 -8.41
C ARG A 631 -32.99 5.22 -8.67
N ALA A 632 -33.39 6.46 -8.46
CA ALA A 632 -32.52 7.64 -8.47
C ALA A 632 -32.12 8.09 -7.05
N ASP A 633 -31.20 9.06 -6.97
CA ASP A 633 -30.68 9.67 -5.72
C ASP A 633 -30.17 8.61 -4.73
N ASN A 634 -29.46 7.59 -5.22
CA ASN A 634 -28.96 6.53 -4.35
C ASN A 634 -27.76 6.95 -3.49
N ASP A 635 -27.13 8.10 -3.78
CA ASP A 635 -26.15 8.71 -2.88
C ASP A 635 -26.79 9.49 -1.72
N GLY A 636 -28.09 9.82 -1.83
CA GLY A 636 -28.86 10.52 -0.82
C GLY A 636 -28.37 11.95 -0.62
N THR A 637 -28.07 12.66 -1.71
CA THR A 637 -27.60 14.06 -1.69
C THR A 637 -28.69 15.04 -1.29
N GLY A 638 -29.96 14.64 -1.34
CA GLY A 638 -31.08 15.36 -0.72
C GLY A 638 -32.34 15.37 -1.58
N PRO A 639 -33.41 16.04 -1.13
CA PRO A 639 -34.66 16.07 -1.87
C PRO A 639 -34.63 16.96 -3.13
N GLY A 640 -35.42 16.58 -4.12
CA GLY A 640 -35.66 17.35 -5.35
C GLY A 640 -34.75 16.98 -6.52
N ALA A 641 -35.19 17.27 -7.74
CA ALA A 641 -34.57 16.78 -8.97
C ALA A 641 -33.08 17.14 -9.19
N ALA A 642 -32.51 18.08 -8.43
CA ALA A 642 -31.08 18.41 -8.46
C ALA A 642 -30.17 17.33 -7.86
N ALA A 643 -30.68 16.52 -6.91
CA ALA A 643 -29.98 15.33 -6.39
C ALA A 643 -30.05 14.14 -7.38
N GLY A 644 -31.13 14.07 -8.16
CA GLY A 644 -31.29 13.12 -9.25
C GLY A 644 -32.70 12.51 -9.30
N THR A 645 -33.16 12.15 -10.49
CA THR A 645 -34.52 11.66 -10.72
C THR A 645 -34.60 10.50 -11.73
N VAL A 646 -35.78 9.90 -11.86
CA VAL A 646 -36.08 8.87 -12.86
C VAL A 646 -36.80 9.53 -14.03
N ALA A 647 -36.16 9.59 -15.19
CA ALA A 647 -36.68 10.24 -16.39
C ALA A 647 -37.03 9.20 -17.47
N ILE A 648 -38.26 9.25 -18.01
CA ILE A 648 -38.69 8.41 -19.15
C ILE A 648 -38.89 9.32 -20.36
N THR A 649 -38.10 9.12 -21.41
CA THR A 649 -38.02 10.03 -22.58
C THR A 649 -38.36 9.37 -23.91
N CYS A 650 -38.49 8.04 -23.93
CA CYS A 650 -38.84 7.22 -25.11
C CYS A 650 -40.25 7.44 -25.70
N GLY A 651 -41.09 8.26 -25.05
CA GLY A 651 -42.52 8.37 -25.36
C GLY A 651 -43.37 7.26 -24.73
N SER A 652 -44.69 7.39 -24.85
CA SER A 652 -45.69 6.54 -24.18
C SER A 652 -45.49 5.04 -24.44
N ASN A 653 -45.93 4.22 -23.49
CA ASN A 653 -45.85 2.75 -23.52
C ASN A 653 -44.42 2.17 -23.56
N CYS A 654 -43.41 2.93 -23.14
CA CYS A 654 -42.00 2.51 -23.18
C CYS A 654 -41.64 1.39 -22.18
N LEU A 655 -42.35 1.29 -21.05
CA LEU A 655 -42.11 0.26 -20.04
C LEU A 655 -43.15 -0.84 -20.16
N THR A 656 -42.72 -2.11 -20.13
CA THR A 656 -43.61 -3.27 -20.15
C THR A 656 -43.30 -4.16 -18.95
N VAL A 657 -44.31 -4.41 -18.10
CA VAL A 657 -44.27 -5.44 -17.05
C VAL A 657 -45.50 -6.33 -17.21
N THR A 658 -45.31 -7.58 -17.62
CA THR A 658 -46.44 -8.50 -17.86
C THR A 658 -46.92 -9.19 -16.58
N THR A 659 -46.01 -9.53 -15.65
CA THR A 659 -46.35 -10.10 -14.33
C THR A 659 -45.28 -9.70 -13.32
N GLY A 660 -45.67 -8.92 -12.31
CA GLY A 660 -44.76 -8.30 -11.33
C GLY A 660 -45.02 -6.81 -11.19
N GLU A 661 -44.08 -6.07 -10.61
CA GLU A 661 -44.23 -4.66 -10.30
C GLU A 661 -43.22 -3.78 -11.03
N LEU A 662 -43.65 -2.59 -11.47
CA LEU A 662 -42.77 -1.47 -11.78
C LEU A 662 -42.60 -0.63 -10.51
N ILE A 663 -41.46 -0.76 -9.86
CA ILE A 663 -41.09 -0.05 -8.64
C ILE A 663 -40.23 1.15 -9.04
N ILE A 664 -40.73 2.37 -8.84
CA ILE A 664 -39.99 3.61 -9.10
C ILE A 664 -39.74 4.34 -7.79
N ARG A 665 -38.51 4.83 -7.62
CA ARG A 665 -38.13 5.75 -6.55
C ARG A 665 -37.29 6.88 -7.09
N PHE A 666 -37.75 8.11 -6.87
CA PHE A 666 -37.30 9.30 -7.57
C PHE A 666 -37.38 10.54 -6.67
N ASN A 667 -36.61 11.58 -6.97
CA ASN A 667 -36.99 12.92 -6.53
C ASN A 667 -37.92 13.58 -7.56
N PRO A 668 -39.04 14.18 -7.14
CA PRO A 668 -39.93 14.87 -8.06
C PRO A 668 -39.30 16.17 -8.55
N VAL A 669 -39.78 16.67 -9.69
CA VAL A 669 -39.43 18.02 -10.20
C VAL A 669 -40.00 19.08 -9.25
N ASN A 670 -41.19 18.85 -8.70
CA ASN A 670 -41.74 19.63 -7.60
C ASN A 670 -42.61 18.72 -6.72
N TYR A 671 -42.43 18.77 -5.41
CA TYR A 671 -43.20 17.96 -4.46
C TYR A 671 -44.73 18.18 -4.57
N ALA A 672 -45.17 19.37 -5.00
CA ALA A 672 -46.57 19.65 -5.27
C ALA A 672 -47.12 18.98 -6.56
N SER A 673 -46.26 18.59 -7.52
CA SER A 673 -46.66 17.90 -8.76
C SER A 673 -46.47 16.39 -8.73
N THR A 674 -45.91 15.82 -7.65
CA THR A 674 -45.60 14.39 -7.49
C THR A 674 -46.69 13.43 -7.98
N GLY A 675 -47.97 13.70 -7.68
CA GLY A 675 -49.08 12.86 -8.13
C GLY A 675 -49.26 12.82 -9.65
N SER A 676 -49.02 13.94 -10.34
CA SER A 676 -49.04 14.03 -11.81
C SER A 676 -47.82 13.33 -12.43
N GLU A 677 -46.66 13.38 -11.76
CA GLU A 677 -45.44 12.68 -12.17
C GLU A 677 -45.62 11.15 -12.06
N ILE A 678 -46.28 10.66 -10.99
CA ILE A 678 -46.68 9.25 -10.85
C ILE A 678 -47.65 8.82 -11.95
N VAL A 679 -48.66 9.64 -12.29
CA VAL A 679 -49.57 9.35 -13.41
C VAL A 679 -48.83 9.35 -14.77
N ALA A 680 -47.78 10.17 -14.93
CA ALA A 680 -46.94 10.13 -16.12
C ALA A 680 -46.09 8.86 -16.21
N TYR A 681 -45.64 8.28 -15.09
CA TYR A 681 -45.02 6.95 -15.08
C TYR A 681 -46.02 5.83 -15.41
N ASP A 682 -47.25 5.90 -14.88
CA ASP A 682 -48.32 4.94 -15.18
C ASP A 682 -48.69 4.95 -16.68
N ALA A 683 -48.78 6.13 -17.30
CA ALA A 683 -48.99 6.29 -18.74
C ALA A 683 -47.81 5.83 -19.63
N ASN A 684 -46.70 5.38 -19.02
CA ASN A 684 -45.60 4.71 -19.71
C ASN A 684 -45.56 3.20 -19.47
N LEU A 685 -46.33 2.67 -18.50
CA LEU A 685 -46.41 1.25 -18.16
C LEU A 685 -47.44 0.52 -19.05
N THR A 686 -47.07 -0.69 -19.49
CA THR A 686 -47.93 -1.60 -20.25
C THR A 686 -47.78 -3.04 -19.77
N GLY A 687 -48.78 -3.87 -20.06
CA GLY A 687 -48.85 -5.26 -19.62
C GLY A 687 -49.97 -5.46 -18.60
N ALA A 688 -49.70 -6.26 -17.57
CA ALA A 688 -50.61 -6.53 -16.46
C ALA A 688 -49.93 -6.49 -15.08
N GLY A 689 -48.69 -5.99 -15.02
CA GLY A 689 -48.02 -5.62 -13.79
C GLY A 689 -48.54 -4.29 -13.21
N THR A 690 -48.21 -4.03 -11.96
CA THR A 690 -48.68 -2.87 -11.19
C THR A 690 -47.57 -1.85 -10.92
N LEU A 691 -47.94 -0.57 -10.75
CA LEU A 691 -47.02 0.51 -10.42
C LEU A 691 -46.89 0.72 -8.90
N ASP A 692 -45.66 0.76 -8.39
CA ASP A 692 -45.29 1.29 -7.07
C ASP A 692 -44.27 2.42 -7.25
N ALA A 693 -44.75 3.60 -7.67
CA ALA A 693 -43.93 4.80 -7.85
C ALA A 693 -44.11 5.75 -6.66
N LYS A 694 -42.99 6.09 -6.00
CA LYS A 694 -42.99 6.99 -4.83
C LYS A 694 -41.83 7.97 -4.85
N ALA A 695 -42.10 9.21 -4.49
CA ALA A 695 -41.09 10.25 -4.33
C ALA A 695 -40.31 10.09 -3.02
N TRP A 696 -39.01 10.36 -3.04
CA TRP A 696 -38.21 10.41 -1.81
C TRP A 696 -38.59 11.59 -0.94
N VAL A 697 -38.73 11.32 0.37
CA VAL A 697 -38.67 12.33 1.43
C VAL A 697 -37.62 11.90 2.45
N PHE A 698 -36.86 12.85 2.95
CA PHE A 698 -35.79 12.61 3.91
C PHE A 698 -36.29 12.84 5.34
N GLY A 699 -35.61 12.27 6.33
CA GLY A 699 -35.76 12.72 7.71
C GLY A 699 -35.10 14.09 7.88
N LEU A 700 -35.80 15.03 8.51
CA LEU A 700 -35.21 16.28 8.99
C LEU A 700 -34.39 15.96 10.24
N GLY A 701 -33.07 15.89 10.10
CA GLY A 701 -32.15 15.73 11.23
C GLY A 701 -31.97 17.05 11.98
N ASP A 702 -31.90 16.97 13.31
CA ASP A 702 -31.67 18.16 14.14
C ASP A 702 -30.16 18.44 14.29
N ASN A 703 -29.74 19.66 13.94
CA ASN A 703 -28.38 20.14 14.19
C ASN A 703 -28.07 20.14 15.70
N LYS A 704 -26.84 19.77 16.08
CA LYS A 704 -26.40 19.81 17.49
C LYS A 704 -25.04 20.49 17.69
N VAL A 705 -24.75 20.80 18.96
CA VAL A 705 -23.39 21.12 19.43
C VAL A 705 -22.72 19.82 19.87
N TYR A 706 -21.41 19.69 19.67
CA TYR A 706 -20.65 18.50 20.09
C TYR A 706 -20.85 18.14 21.57
N ASP A 707 -21.15 16.86 21.81
CA ASP A 707 -21.54 16.28 23.11
C ASP A 707 -20.79 14.96 23.44
N GLY A 708 -19.79 14.60 22.63
CA GLY A 708 -19.05 13.34 22.76
C GLY A 708 -19.79 12.08 22.25
N THR A 709 -21.02 12.20 21.74
CA THR A 709 -21.86 11.05 21.34
C THR A 709 -22.26 11.06 19.86
N THR A 710 -22.59 9.89 19.32
CA THR A 710 -23.22 9.73 17.99
C THR A 710 -24.73 10.01 18.00
N THR A 711 -25.36 10.17 19.17
CA THR A 711 -26.82 10.33 19.29
C THR A 711 -27.33 11.48 18.43
N ALA A 712 -28.38 11.23 17.66
CA ALA A 712 -29.06 12.21 16.81
C ALA A 712 -30.56 12.27 17.11
N THR A 713 -31.21 13.34 16.68
CA THR A 713 -32.67 13.46 16.64
C THR A 713 -33.09 13.66 15.19
N VAL A 714 -34.26 13.11 14.83
CA VAL A 714 -34.92 13.38 13.55
C VAL A 714 -36.34 13.83 13.89
N SER A 715 -36.64 15.11 13.67
CA SER A 715 -37.83 15.80 14.20
C SER A 715 -39.01 15.86 13.23
N GLY A 716 -38.75 15.72 11.92
CA GLY A 716 -39.76 15.88 10.88
C GLY A 716 -39.31 15.34 9.52
N LEU A 717 -39.89 15.86 8.44
CA LEU A 717 -39.59 15.48 7.06
C LEU A 717 -38.91 16.63 6.32
N LEU A 718 -38.05 16.27 5.35
CA LEU A 718 -37.34 17.20 4.49
C LEU A 718 -37.57 16.80 3.01
N PRO A 719 -38.29 17.63 2.21
CA PRO A 719 -39.05 18.81 2.62
C PRO A 719 -40.24 18.44 3.52
N ASP A 720 -40.83 19.44 4.17
CA ASP A 720 -42.07 19.26 4.90
C ASP A 720 -43.23 18.99 3.92
N VAL A 721 -43.60 17.71 3.81
CA VAL A 721 -44.75 17.22 3.05
C VAL A 721 -45.94 16.87 3.96
N THR A 722 -45.92 17.23 5.24
CA THR A 722 -46.96 16.78 6.20
C THR A 722 -48.37 17.20 5.78
N ALA A 723 -48.50 18.39 5.19
CA ALA A 723 -49.74 18.91 4.62
C ALA A 723 -50.02 18.52 3.14
N ALA A 724 -49.10 17.82 2.47
CA ALA A 724 -49.28 17.41 1.07
C ALA A 724 -50.28 16.24 0.98
N PRO A 725 -51.25 16.25 0.04
CA PRO A 725 -52.24 15.18 -0.07
C PRO A 725 -51.65 13.93 -0.78
N PRO A 726 -51.83 12.70 -0.25
CA PRO A 726 -52.46 12.36 1.04
C PRO A 726 -51.51 12.66 2.23
N PRO A 727 -52.00 13.30 3.33
CA PRO A 727 -51.16 13.79 4.42
C PRO A 727 -50.16 12.78 4.97
N VAL A 728 -48.97 13.29 5.30
CA VAL A 728 -47.82 12.50 5.71
C VAL A 728 -47.51 12.76 7.18
N THR A 729 -47.04 11.76 7.90
CA THR A 729 -46.48 11.93 9.25
C THR A 729 -45.33 10.97 9.45
N LEU A 730 -44.21 11.46 9.98
CA LEU A 730 -43.07 10.61 10.35
C LEU A 730 -43.47 9.72 11.54
N GLY A 731 -43.34 8.40 11.40
CA GLY A 731 -43.59 7.48 12.51
C GLY A 731 -42.48 7.52 13.57
N PRO A 732 -42.69 6.88 14.73
CA PRO A 732 -41.78 6.96 15.87
C PRO A 732 -40.32 6.67 15.50
N VAL A 733 -39.45 7.67 15.69
CA VAL A 733 -38.01 7.57 15.41
C VAL A 733 -37.33 6.82 16.56
N SER A 734 -36.43 5.91 16.21
CA SER A 734 -35.58 5.18 17.15
C SER A 734 -34.20 4.92 16.56
N LEU A 735 -33.21 4.66 17.42
CA LEU A 735 -31.81 4.35 17.04
C LEU A 735 -31.11 5.42 16.17
N ALA A 736 -31.62 6.65 16.12
CA ALA A 736 -31.06 7.75 15.34
C ALA A 736 -29.63 8.09 15.81
N ASN A 737 -28.65 7.91 14.92
CA ASN A 737 -27.24 8.16 15.17
C ASN A 737 -26.56 8.77 13.94
N PHE A 738 -25.72 9.77 14.18
CA PHE A 738 -24.70 10.23 13.23
C PHE A 738 -23.68 9.12 12.94
N ASP A 739 -23.14 9.12 11.73
CA ASP A 739 -22.03 8.28 11.27
C ASP A 739 -20.82 8.31 12.24
N THR A 740 -20.52 9.50 12.76
CA THR A 740 -19.42 9.78 13.68
C THR A 740 -19.84 10.88 14.66
N ARG A 741 -19.29 10.86 15.89
CA ARG A 741 -19.56 11.91 16.89
C ARG A 741 -18.95 13.28 16.54
N HIS A 742 -18.16 13.36 15.48
CA HIS A 742 -17.23 14.45 15.23
C HIS A 742 -17.90 15.64 14.54
N VAL A 743 -17.35 16.84 14.78
CA VAL A 743 -17.79 18.08 14.14
C VAL A 743 -17.69 17.99 12.63
N GLY A 744 -18.70 18.55 11.95
CA GLY A 744 -18.82 18.63 10.51
C GLY A 744 -20.23 19.03 10.09
N THR A 745 -20.35 19.50 8.86
CA THR A 745 -21.64 19.81 8.23
C THR A 745 -22.21 18.61 7.48
N ASP A 746 -23.52 18.61 7.23
CA ASP A 746 -24.22 17.64 6.37
C ASP A 746 -23.98 16.16 6.75
N LYS A 747 -23.82 15.89 8.04
CA LYS A 747 -23.45 14.57 8.55
C LYS A 747 -24.62 13.60 8.46
N ALA A 748 -24.36 12.42 7.89
CA ALA A 748 -25.36 11.38 7.71
C ALA A 748 -25.83 10.83 9.06
N ILE A 749 -27.16 10.78 9.24
CA ILE A 749 -27.86 10.18 10.37
C ILE A 749 -28.60 8.94 9.88
N THR A 750 -28.20 7.77 10.37
CA THR A 750 -28.98 6.54 10.18
C THR A 750 -29.98 6.39 11.32
N TYR A 751 -31.25 6.11 11.00
CA TYR A 751 -32.31 5.93 12.00
C TYR A 751 -33.31 4.83 11.57
N ALA A 752 -34.11 4.36 12.53
CA ALA A 752 -35.24 3.46 12.29
C ALA A 752 -36.57 4.18 12.57
N SER A 753 -37.58 3.91 11.75
CA SER A 753 -38.93 4.48 11.88
C SER A 753 -39.98 3.57 11.22
N THR A 754 -41.25 3.92 11.33
CA THR A 754 -42.33 3.35 10.51
C THR A 754 -42.87 4.42 9.57
N PHE A 755 -43.02 4.10 8.30
CA PHE A 755 -43.53 5.03 7.29
C PHE A 755 -44.43 4.29 6.31
N SER A 756 -45.52 4.94 5.90
CA SER A 756 -46.47 4.41 4.94
C SER A 756 -47.23 5.57 4.31
N ASN A 757 -47.06 5.74 3.00
CA ASN A 757 -47.79 6.72 2.20
C ASN A 757 -47.95 6.15 0.77
N ALA A 758 -48.93 6.65 0.01
CA ALA A 758 -49.19 6.21 -1.36
C ALA A 758 -48.34 6.94 -2.42
N THR A 759 -47.79 8.10 -2.08
CA THR A 759 -47.13 9.04 -2.98
C THR A 759 -45.65 9.26 -2.63
N TYR A 760 -45.30 9.12 -1.35
CA TYR A 760 -43.94 9.33 -0.83
C TYR A 760 -43.38 8.06 -0.18
N ASP A 761 -42.06 7.95 -0.10
CA ASP A 761 -41.31 6.91 0.64
C ASP A 761 -40.11 7.56 1.37
N LEU A 762 -39.70 7.01 2.50
CA LEU A 762 -38.53 7.54 3.24
C LEU A 762 -37.22 7.14 2.56
N PHE A 763 -36.30 8.08 2.44
CA PHE A 763 -34.99 7.81 1.85
C PHE A 763 -34.10 6.87 2.70
N ALA A 764 -33.30 6.02 2.03
CA ALA A 764 -32.55 4.95 2.71
C ALA A 764 -31.23 4.47 2.04
N THR A 765 -30.94 4.81 0.77
CA THR A 765 -30.12 4.01 -0.18
C THR A 765 -30.70 2.60 -0.49
N ALA A 766 -30.21 1.95 -1.56
CA ALA A 766 -30.68 0.65 -2.05
C ALA A 766 -30.22 -0.57 -1.23
N ALA A 767 -29.18 -0.42 -0.40
CA ALA A 767 -28.57 -1.51 0.36
C ALA A 767 -29.00 -1.53 1.84
N ALA A 768 -29.86 -0.60 2.27
CA ALA A 768 -30.31 -0.52 3.65
C ALA A 768 -31.27 -1.66 4.05
N PRO A 769 -31.20 -2.17 5.30
CA PRO A 769 -32.20 -3.07 5.82
C PRO A 769 -33.59 -2.39 5.89
N VAL A 770 -34.65 -3.16 5.60
CA VAL A 770 -36.04 -2.68 5.68
C VAL A 770 -36.32 -2.00 7.03
N GLY A 771 -36.90 -0.79 6.99
CA GLY A 771 -37.17 0.02 8.18
C GLY A 771 -35.99 0.89 8.67
N THR A 772 -34.86 0.87 7.95
CA THR A 772 -33.69 1.75 8.19
C THR A 772 -33.65 2.86 7.14
N TYR A 773 -33.52 4.11 7.58
CA TYR A 773 -33.60 5.31 6.75
C TYR A 773 -32.42 6.26 7.02
N GLN A 774 -32.23 7.25 6.15
CA GLN A 774 -31.18 8.26 6.27
C GLN A 774 -31.76 9.68 6.39
N ALA A 775 -31.11 10.48 7.23
CA ALA A 775 -31.31 11.91 7.43
C ALA A 775 -29.93 12.60 7.41
N ARG A 776 -29.89 13.94 7.45
CA ARG A 776 -28.64 14.71 7.52
C ARG A 776 -28.79 15.90 8.48
N ALA A 777 -27.72 16.27 9.18
CA ALA A 777 -27.64 17.45 10.04
C ALA A 777 -26.17 17.82 10.37
N ASP A 778 -25.96 19.01 10.95
CA ASP A 778 -24.63 19.47 11.37
C ASP A 778 -24.30 19.11 12.83
N ILE A 779 -23.03 18.77 13.10
CA ILE A 779 -22.45 18.82 14.44
C ILE A 779 -21.49 20.01 14.51
N THR A 780 -21.85 21.00 15.32
CA THR A 780 -21.11 22.26 15.49
C THR A 780 -20.09 22.19 16.65
N PRO A 781 -18.97 22.94 16.60
CA PRO A 781 -17.95 22.94 17.65
C PRO A 781 -18.52 23.34 19.02
N ARG A 782 -18.12 22.59 20.06
CA ARG A 782 -18.44 22.96 21.44
C ARG A 782 -17.48 24.05 21.93
N ALA A 783 -17.97 25.04 22.65
CA ALA A 783 -17.10 25.98 23.34
C ALA A 783 -16.23 25.26 24.39
N LEU A 784 -14.91 25.45 24.30
CA LEU A 784 -13.93 25.09 25.32
C LEU A 784 -13.30 26.39 25.83
N THR A 785 -13.19 26.56 27.14
CA THR A 785 -12.59 27.76 27.73
C THR A 785 -11.49 27.38 28.71
N VAL A 786 -10.29 27.91 28.48
CA VAL A 786 -9.15 27.85 29.39
C VAL A 786 -9.11 29.16 30.17
N ASN A 787 -9.29 29.09 31.49
CA ASN A 787 -9.44 30.23 32.37
C ASN A 787 -8.20 30.35 33.26
N ALA A 788 -7.50 31.49 33.20
CA ALA A 788 -6.53 31.84 34.23
C ALA A 788 -7.21 31.91 35.61
N VAL A 789 -6.49 31.59 36.68
CA VAL A 789 -6.98 31.66 38.06
C VAL A 789 -6.29 32.83 38.78
N THR A 790 -7.04 33.58 39.59
CA THR A 790 -6.47 34.73 40.31
C THR A 790 -5.35 34.29 41.26
N ASP A 791 -4.29 35.09 41.34
CA ASP A 791 -3.08 34.84 42.13
C ASP A 791 -2.56 36.16 42.72
N ALA A 792 -1.95 36.08 43.89
CA ALA A 792 -1.46 37.23 44.64
C ALA A 792 -0.12 36.93 45.32
N ARG A 793 0.89 37.79 45.08
CA ARG A 793 2.24 37.63 45.65
C ARG A 793 2.97 38.95 45.86
N ALA A 794 4.07 38.91 46.60
CA ALA A 794 5.04 40.00 46.62
C ALA A 794 5.76 40.18 45.27
N TYR A 795 6.30 41.38 45.04
CA TYR A 795 7.22 41.64 43.94
C TYR A 795 8.47 40.76 44.07
N ASN A 796 8.86 40.12 42.97
CA ASN A 796 10.02 39.23 42.93
C ASN A 796 10.88 39.41 41.66
N GLY A 797 10.69 40.50 40.91
CA GLY A 797 11.39 40.75 39.64
C GLY A 797 10.92 39.92 38.44
N THR A 798 9.97 38.99 38.60
CA THR A 798 9.52 38.08 37.54
C THR A 798 8.04 38.27 37.18
N THR A 799 7.59 37.69 36.07
CA THR A 799 6.16 37.55 35.69
C THR A 799 5.51 36.28 36.28
N SER A 800 6.25 35.45 37.01
CA SER A 800 5.79 34.13 37.47
C SER A 800 4.54 34.18 38.35
N SER A 801 3.70 33.16 38.23
CA SER A 801 2.49 32.91 39.03
C SER A 801 2.45 31.43 39.40
N VAL A 802 1.80 31.08 40.52
CA VAL A 802 1.65 29.70 41.02
C VAL A 802 0.24 29.12 40.83
N GLY A 803 -0.70 29.92 40.32
CA GLY A 803 -2.03 29.44 39.95
C GLY A 803 -1.99 28.42 38.82
N VAL A 804 -2.99 27.54 38.77
CA VAL A 804 -3.14 26.52 37.72
C VAL A 804 -4.42 26.83 36.95
N PRO A 805 -4.37 27.10 35.63
CA PRO A 805 -5.56 27.38 34.84
C PRO A 805 -6.59 26.26 34.88
N THR A 806 -7.87 26.64 34.82
CA THR A 806 -9.00 25.70 34.85
C THR A 806 -9.68 25.62 33.48
N VAL A 807 -10.16 24.42 33.13
CA VAL A 807 -10.74 24.13 31.81
C VAL A 807 -12.23 23.84 31.96
N THR A 808 -13.05 24.56 31.21
CA THR A 808 -14.51 24.36 31.18
C THR A 808 -14.98 24.01 29.77
N GLY A 809 -16.00 23.16 29.66
CA GLY A 809 -16.60 22.74 28.39
C GLY A 809 -16.16 21.36 27.86
N LEU A 810 -14.99 20.85 28.25
CA LEU A 810 -14.44 19.55 27.80
C LEU A 810 -15.42 18.39 28.07
N GLN A 811 -15.57 17.46 27.13
CA GLN A 811 -16.42 16.28 27.28
C GLN A 811 -15.64 15.12 27.92
N THR A 812 -16.34 14.30 28.71
CA THR A 812 -15.75 13.23 29.54
C THR A 812 -15.05 12.12 28.73
N SER A 813 -15.29 12.04 27.42
CA SER A 813 -14.60 11.13 26.49
C SER A 813 -13.23 11.61 26.02
N ASP A 814 -12.93 12.90 26.21
CA ASP A 814 -11.83 13.60 25.54
C ASP A 814 -10.83 14.14 26.58
N THR A 815 -9.55 14.27 26.22
CA THR A 815 -8.52 14.78 27.13
C THR A 815 -7.87 16.07 26.62
N LEU A 816 -7.47 16.94 27.55
CA LEU A 816 -6.54 18.03 27.24
C LEU A 816 -5.12 17.54 27.53
N ASN A 817 -4.26 17.56 26.51
CA ASN A 817 -2.87 17.11 26.60
C ASN A 817 -1.94 18.33 26.63
N GLY A 818 -0.94 18.31 27.51
CA GLY A 818 -0.01 19.43 27.76
C GLY A 818 -0.17 19.99 29.17
N ALA A 819 0.80 20.79 29.61
CA ALA A 819 0.77 21.45 30.91
C ALA A 819 0.33 22.91 30.75
N LEU A 820 -0.85 23.25 31.26
CA LEU A 820 -1.30 24.62 31.37
C LEU A 820 -0.51 25.33 32.47
N THR A 821 0.03 26.50 32.16
CA THR A 821 0.72 27.40 33.10
C THR A 821 0.02 28.76 33.10
N GLN A 822 0.41 29.68 33.97
CA GLN A 822 -0.01 31.07 33.86
C GLN A 822 1.10 32.02 34.28
N SER A 823 1.02 33.26 33.80
CA SER A 823 1.91 34.35 34.24
C SER A 823 1.14 35.65 34.33
N PHE A 824 1.67 36.58 35.12
CA PHE A 824 1.26 37.97 35.05
C PHE A 824 1.74 38.58 33.72
N ALA A 825 0.97 39.51 33.16
CA ALA A 825 1.31 40.24 31.94
C ALA A 825 2.41 41.30 32.17
N SER A 826 2.65 41.69 33.42
CA SER A 826 3.79 42.50 33.85
C SER A 826 4.44 41.88 35.09
N LYS A 827 5.72 42.17 35.32
CA LYS A 827 6.42 41.84 36.57
C LYS A 827 6.10 42.82 37.72
N ASP A 828 5.63 44.02 37.36
CA ASP A 828 5.61 45.20 38.21
C ASP A 828 4.34 45.31 39.07
N VAL A 829 4.42 46.12 40.14
CA VAL A 829 3.29 46.45 41.02
C VAL A 829 2.44 47.51 40.34
N LEU A 830 1.21 47.12 39.98
CA LEU A 830 0.23 48.02 39.33
C LEU A 830 -0.90 48.48 40.27
N GLY A 831 -0.98 47.92 41.49
CA GLY A 831 -2.08 48.11 42.44
C GLY A 831 -2.86 46.81 42.70
N ASP A 832 -3.80 46.85 43.65
CA ASP A 832 -4.61 45.69 44.01
C ASP A 832 -5.64 45.37 42.90
N GLY A 833 -5.69 44.12 42.46
CA GLY A 833 -6.49 43.66 41.32
C GLY A 833 -6.08 44.24 39.95
N ALA A 834 -5.03 45.05 39.87
CA ALA A 834 -4.67 45.79 38.67
C ALA A 834 -3.76 45.01 37.70
N SER A 835 -3.15 43.89 38.14
CA SER A 835 -2.29 43.07 37.30
C SER A 835 -3.11 42.01 36.57
N THR A 836 -2.93 41.88 35.25
CA THR A 836 -3.60 40.84 34.45
C THR A 836 -2.82 39.52 34.50
N LEU A 837 -3.50 38.41 34.77
CA LEU A 837 -2.99 37.03 34.65
C LEU A 837 -3.52 36.39 33.36
N ALA A 838 -2.63 35.72 32.62
CA ALA A 838 -2.96 35.00 31.38
C ALA A 838 -2.61 33.52 31.51
N ALA A 839 -3.50 32.65 31.03
CA ALA A 839 -3.23 31.22 30.90
C ALA A 839 -2.38 30.96 29.64
N ASN A 840 -1.31 30.20 29.82
CA ASN A 840 -0.20 30.02 28.90
C ASN A 840 0.14 28.52 28.75
N GLY A 841 1.06 28.23 27.84
CA GLY A 841 1.58 26.88 27.59
C GLY A 841 0.92 26.21 26.38
N SER A 842 1.68 25.35 25.71
CA SER A 842 1.19 24.59 24.56
C SER A 842 0.32 23.42 25.02
N PHE A 843 -0.95 23.44 24.64
CA PHE A 843 -1.90 22.35 24.85
C PHE A 843 -2.50 21.87 23.52
N SER A 844 -3.06 20.66 23.53
CA SER A 844 -3.83 20.10 22.42
C SER A 844 -5.01 19.30 22.95
N VAL A 845 -6.15 19.34 22.25
CA VAL A 845 -7.33 18.55 22.64
C VAL A 845 -7.28 17.21 21.91
N SER A 846 -7.30 16.12 22.66
CA SER A 846 -7.37 14.75 22.16
C SER A 846 -8.81 14.27 22.20
N ASP A 847 -9.54 14.63 21.14
CA ASP A 847 -10.97 14.40 20.92
C ASP A 847 -11.26 13.34 19.83
N GLY A 848 -10.21 12.79 19.21
CA GLY A 848 -10.29 11.89 18.04
C GLY A 848 -10.40 12.59 16.68
N ASN A 849 -10.45 13.92 16.64
CA ASN A 849 -10.63 14.76 15.44
C ASN A 849 -9.64 15.94 15.40
N GLY A 850 -8.42 15.75 15.92
CA GLY A 850 -7.35 16.77 15.90
C GLY A 850 -7.65 18.03 16.72
N GLY A 851 -8.62 17.98 17.65
CA GLY A 851 -9.13 19.12 18.41
C GLY A 851 -10.26 19.89 17.73
N SER A 852 -10.63 19.55 16.48
CA SER A 852 -11.67 20.25 15.72
C SER A 852 -13.09 20.05 16.25
N ASN A 853 -13.32 19.22 17.28
CA ASN A 853 -14.62 19.14 17.93
C ASN A 853 -14.93 20.35 18.83
N TYR A 854 -13.96 21.24 19.06
CA TYR A 854 -14.06 22.37 19.98
C TYR A 854 -13.67 23.71 19.35
N SER A 855 -14.41 24.76 19.71
CA SER A 855 -13.99 26.16 19.54
C SER A 855 -13.33 26.61 20.83
N VAL A 856 -12.00 26.80 20.80
CA VAL A 856 -11.21 27.08 22.01
C VAL A 856 -11.06 28.57 22.26
N SER A 857 -11.29 28.97 23.50
CA SER A 857 -11.12 30.33 24.03
C SER A 857 -10.15 30.30 25.22
N VAL A 858 -9.35 31.34 25.38
CA VAL A 858 -8.43 31.52 26.52
C VAL A 858 -8.74 32.86 27.17
N LEU A 859 -9.02 32.86 28.48
CA LEU A 859 -9.44 34.03 29.23
C LEU A 859 -8.41 34.43 30.29
N THR A 860 -8.23 35.74 30.42
CA THR A 860 -7.43 36.39 31.46
C THR A 860 -8.25 36.70 32.71
N VAL A 861 -7.58 36.92 33.83
CA VAL A 861 -8.22 37.26 35.12
C VAL A 861 -7.39 38.31 35.87
N PRO A 862 -8.00 39.15 36.73
CA PRO A 862 -7.25 40.01 37.67
C PRO A 862 -6.39 39.22 38.67
N GLY A 863 -5.32 39.85 39.13
CA GLY A 863 -4.46 39.40 40.22
C GLY A 863 -3.65 40.57 40.81
N THR A 864 -2.89 40.30 41.87
CA THR A 864 -2.21 41.35 42.66
C THR A 864 -0.72 41.06 42.82
N ILE A 865 0.13 42.04 42.48
CA ILE A 865 1.54 42.05 42.90
C ILE A 865 1.70 43.12 43.96
N MET A 866 2.12 42.74 45.17
CA MET A 866 2.33 43.62 46.32
C MET A 866 3.77 44.17 46.33
N PRO A 867 4.03 45.40 46.82
CA PRO A 867 5.38 45.93 46.97
C PRO A 867 6.29 45.04 47.85
N ALA A 868 7.53 44.84 47.44
CA ALA A 868 8.56 44.21 48.28
C ALA A 868 9.14 45.21 49.29
N PRO A 869 9.58 44.80 50.49
CA PRO A 869 10.30 45.70 51.40
C PRO A 869 11.70 46.01 50.86
N LEU A 870 12.10 47.29 50.90
CA LEU A 870 13.45 47.76 50.54
C LEU A 870 13.93 48.73 51.63
N THR A 871 15.15 48.54 52.12
CA THR A 871 15.76 49.48 53.07
C THR A 871 16.93 50.21 52.42
N ILE A 872 16.88 51.54 52.45
CA ILE A 872 17.95 52.43 51.97
C ILE A 872 18.57 53.13 53.18
N THR A 873 19.85 52.89 53.42
CA THR A 873 20.63 53.49 54.52
C THR A 873 21.63 54.48 53.93
N ALA A 874 21.66 55.72 54.41
CA ALA A 874 22.74 56.65 54.04
C ALA A 874 24.05 56.27 54.77
N GLN A 875 25.18 56.34 54.08
CA GLN A 875 26.49 56.06 54.70
C GLN A 875 26.97 57.23 55.55
N ASP A 876 27.72 56.92 56.62
CA ASP A 876 28.29 57.92 57.53
C ASP A 876 29.43 58.71 56.87
N VAL A 877 29.48 60.02 57.12
CA VAL A 877 30.45 60.94 56.49
C VAL A 877 31.13 61.78 57.55
N SER A 878 32.46 61.78 57.60
CA SER A 878 33.23 62.71 58.44
C SER A 878 33.79 63.87 57.63
N LYS A 879 33.79 65.07 58.19
CA LYS A 879 34.38 66.28 57.59
C LYS A 879 35.12 67.14 58.61
N VAL A 880 36.01 67.99 58.12
CA VAL A 880 36.60 69.09 58.90
C VAL A 880 35.72 70.35 58.78
N TYR A 881 35.60 71.11 59.87
CA TYR A 881 34.92 72.41 59.90
C TYR A 881 35.50 73.36 58.85
N GLY A 882 34.63 74.07 58.12
CA GLY A 882 35.00 74.85 56.94
C GLY A 882 34.89 74.11 55.60
N GLN A 883 34.73 72.78 55.59
CA GLN A 883 34.48 72.01 54.35
C GLN A 883 33.00 71.65 54.16
N ALA A 884 32.58 71.47 52.91
CA ALA A 884 31.26 70.97 52.54
C ALA A 884 31.42 69.66 51.73
N PRO A 885 31.18 68.47 52.33
CA PRO A 885 31.34 67.19 51.65
C PRO A 885 30.19 66.94 50.65
N ALA A 886 30.48 66.16 49.60
CA ALA A 886 29.45 65.55 48.77
C ALA A 886 28.84 64.36 49.52
N LEU A 887 27.51 64.32 49.61
CA LEU A 887 26.77 63.21 50.21
C LEU A 887 26.29 62.30 49.09
N THR A 888 27.04 61.22 48.83
CA THR A 888 26.79 60.29 47.72
C THR A 888 26.75 58.81 48.11
N GLY A 889 27.30 58.44 49.28
CA GLY A 889 27.34 57.07 49.77
C GLY A 889 26.00 56.63 50.39
N PHE A 890 25.46 55.51 49.92
CA PHE A 890 24.29 54.84 50.49
C PHE A 890 24.39 53.34 50.26
N ASP A 891 23.76 52.56 51.14
CA ASP A 891 23.62 51.12 51.02
C ASP A 891 22.14 50.75 50.81
N ALA A 892 21.87 49.77 49.95
CA ALA A 892 20.53 49.29 49.66
C ALA A 892 20.41 47.79 49.97
N SER A 893 19.38 47.42 50.72
CA SER A 893 19.18 46.05 51.21
C SER A 893 17.77 45.54 50.92
N ALA A 894 17.66 44.25 50.58
CA ALA A 894 16.46 43.56 50.07
C ALA A 894 15.98 44.00 48.67
N LEU A 895 16.85 44.59 47.83
CA LEU A 895 16.62 44.64 46.38
C LEU A 895 16.51 43.22 45.82
N VAL A 896 15.50 42.98 44.97
CA VAL A 896 15.22 41.63 44.43
C VAL A 896 15.87 41.44 43.06
N ASN A 897 16.18 40.20 42.71
CA ASN A 897 16.69 39.78 41.39
C ASN A 897 17.96 40.52 40.91
N GLY A 898 18.78 41.03 41.83
CA GLY A 898 20.00 41.80 41.50
C GLY A 898 19.73 43.20 40.94
N GLU A 899 18.52 43.75 41.17
CA GLU A 899 18.23 45.14 40.85
C GLU A 899 19.15 46.11 41.61
N THR A 900 19.37 47.30 41.04
CA THR A 900 20.21 48.36 41.61
C THR A 900 19.47 49.68 41.71
N VAL A 901 19.81 50.49 42.71
CA VAL A 901 19.40 51.89 42.84
C VAL A 901 20.50 52.77 42.25
N GLY A 902 20.16 53.69 41.35
CA GLY A 902 21.12 54.56 40.67
C GLY A 902 21.50 55.80 41.47
N SER A 903 20.57 56.37 42.22
CA SER A 903 20.81 57.51 43.12
C SER A 903 19.79 57.58 44.25
N VAL A 904 20.18 58.25 45.33
CA VAL A 904 19.34 58.57 46.49
C VAL A 904 19.56 60.04 46.84
N THR A 905 18.50 60.76 47.17
CA THR A 905 18.60 62.16 47.61
C THR A 905 19.01 62.20 49.08
N LEU A 906 20.31 62.40 49.33
CA LEU A 906 20.89 62.51 50.67
C LEU A 906 20.95 63.97 51.11
N THR A 907 20.42 64.28 52.29
CA THR A 907 20.45 65.64 52.86
C THR A 907 20.92 65.65 54.31
N SER A 908 21.69 66.66 54.71
CA SER A 908 22.08 66.84 56.11
C SER A 908 22.31 68.31 56.46
N ALA A 909 21.80 68.74 57.62
CA ALA A 909 22.15 70.05 58.19
C ALA A 909 23.66 70.17 58.47
N GLY A 910 24.37 69.05 58.64
CA GLY A 910 25.82 69.02 58.81
C GLY A 910 26.62 69.30 57.54
N GLN A 911 25.99 69.33 56.36
CA GLN A 911 26.70 69.45 55.10
C GLN A 911 27.34 70.83 54.90
N ALA A 912 26.63 71.91 55.23
CA ALA A 912 27.09 73.28 55.04
C ALA A 912 28.46 73.55 55.69
N ALA A 913 29.36 74.29 55.03
CA ALA A 913 30.73 74.53 55.50
C ALA A 913 30.81 75.11 56.93
N THR A 914 29.79 75.87 57.32
CA THR A 914 29.61 76.53 58.63
C THR A 914 28.95 75.65 59.70
N ALA A 915 28.57 74.40 59.40
CA ALA A 915 27.94 73.50 60.37
C ALA A 915 28.85 73.28 61.59
N ALA A 916 28.34 73.60 62.77
CA ALA A 916 29.15 73.76 63.98
C ALA A 916 29.56 72.42 64.61
N VAL A 917 30.84 72.29 64.99
CA VAL A 917 31.38 71.09 65.66
C VAL A 917 30.52 70.61 66.85
N PRO A 918 29.99 71.47 67.74
CA PRO A 918 29.17 71.00 68.87
C PRO A 918 27.80 70.43 68.49
N GLY A 919 27.33 70.62 67.25
CA GLY A 919 26.12 69.99 66.73
C GLY A 919 26.37 68.61 66.10
N SER A 920 27.60 68.12 66.17
CA SER A 920 28.00 66.82 65.63
C SER A 920 27.58 65.66 66.54
N PRO A 921 27.05 64.54 65.99
CA PRO A 921 26.80 64.32 64.58
C PRO A 921 25.41 64.79 64.12
N TYR A 922 25.33 65.18 62.86
CA TYR A 922 24.08 65.53 62.18
C TYR A 922 23.54 64.33 61.40
N ALA A 923 22.23 64.09 61.40
CA ALA A 923 21.65 63.03 60.57
C ALA A 923 21.86 63.31 59.06
N ILE A 924 22.16 62.26 58.29
CA ILE A 924 22.10 62.24 56.82
C ILE A 924 20.82 61.50 56.46
N VAL A 925 19.79 62.23 56.03
CA VAL A 925 18.47 61.68 55.72
C VAL A 925 18.42 61.30 54.24
N PRO A 926 18.28 60.00 53.88
CA PRO A 926 18.01 59.57 52.52
C PRO A 926 16.52 59.71 52.17
N SER A 927 16.26 60.00 50.90
CA SER A 927 14.92 60.12 50.33
C SER A 927 14.96 59.90 48.81
N SER A 928 13.79 59.75 48.18
CA SER A 928 13.64 59.77 46.70
C SER A 928 14.66 58.92 45.95
N ALA A 929 14.83 57.66 46.35
CA ALA A 929 15.64 56.68 45.63
C ALA A 929 15.10 56.48 44.21
N THR A 930 15.97 56.54 43.20
CA THR A 930 15.59 56.50 41.78
C THR A 930 16.76 56.05 40.89
N GLY A 931 16.49 55.82 39.59
CA GLY A 931 17.47 55.33 38.63
C GLY A 931 18.03 53.94 38.94
N GLY A 932 19.00 53.49 38.15
CA GLY A 932 19.50 52.10 38.22
C GLY A 932 18.58 51.15 37.45
N THR A 933 18.34 49.96 37.98
CA THR A 933 17.46 48.95 37.35
C THR A 933 16.21 48.62 38.17
N PHE A 934 16.13 49.05 39.43
CA PHE A 934 14.90 48.92 40.23
C PHE A 934 13.83 49.94 39.79
N THR A 935 12.56 49.69 40.13
CA THR A 935 11.46 50.65 39.91
C THR A 935 10.79 50.98 41.24
N PRO A 936 10.76 52.24 41.71
CA PRO A 936 10.34 52.58 43.07
C PRO A 936 8.94 52.10 43.47
N SER A 937 7.97 52.08 42.55
CA SER A 937 6.60 51.61 42.83
C SER A 937 6.51 50.11 43.16
N ASN A 938 7.54 49.32 42.81
CA ASN A 938 7.60 47.90 43.15
C ASN A 938 8.00 47.65 44.60
N TYR A 939 8.33 48.71 45.37
CA TYR A 939 8.91 48.60 46.70
C TYR A 939 8.23 49.49 47.73
N SER A 940 8.01 48.92 48.92
CA SER A 940 7.73 49.67 50.15
C SER A 940 9.06 50.13 50.74
N ILE A 941 9.55 51.29 50.28
CA ILE A 941 10.88 51.80 50.63
C ILE A 941 10.91 52.41 52.03
N SER A 942 11.77 51.87 52.89
CA SER A 942 12.14 52.40 54.20
C SER A 942 13.49 53.13 54.12
N TYR A 943 13.60 54.29 54.77
CA TYR A 943 14.76 55.16 54.73
C TYR A 943 15.41 55.28 56.12
N VAL A 944 16.67 54.90 56.23
CA VAL A 944 17.45 54.91 57.48
C VAL A 944 18.54 55.97 57.40
N SER A 945 18.58 56.87 58.38
CA SER A 945 19.52 58.00 58.37
C SER A 945 20.93 57.57 58.79
N GLY A 946 21.93 58.05 58.04
CA GLY A 946 23.35 57.98 58.38
C GLY A 946 23.80 59.14 59.26
N VAL A 947 25.10 59.21 59.52
CA VAL A 947 25.70 60.06 60.56
C VAL A 947 26.81 60.96 59.97
N LEU A 948 26.60 62.28 59.96
CA LEU A 948 27.58 63.27 59.52
C LEU A 948 28.33 63.86 60.71
N THR A 949 29.61 63.50 60.84
CA THR A 949 30.50 63.97 61.93
C THR A 949 31.34 65.17 61.48
N VAL A 950 31.44 66.20 62.32
CA VAL A 950 32.22 67.43 62.04
C VAL A 950 33.35 67.58 63.06
N THR A 951 34.59 67.69 62.60
CA THR A 951 35.79 67.86 63.45
C THR A 951 36.39 69.28 63.33
N PRO A 952 37.10 69.81 64.37
CA PRO A 952 37.73 71.12 64.29
C PRO A 952 38.86 71.23 63.25
N ALA A 953 39.03 72.41 62.66
CA ALA A 953 40.21 72.75 61.86
C ALA A 953 41.40 73.16 62.77
N PRO A 954 42.65 72.72 62.49
CA PRO A 954 43.85 73.13 63.25
C PRO A 954 44.25 74.60 63.01
N VAL A 955 44.83 75.27 64.02
CA VAL A 955 45.21 76.70 63.98
C VAL A 955 46.47 76.98 64.83
N ALA A 956 47.52 77.63 64.28
CA ALA A 956 48.66 78.30 64.97
C ALA A 956 49.82 78.66 63.98
N PRO A 957 50.76 79.59 64.29
CA PRO A 957 50.65 80.90 64.95
C PRO A 957 51.46 81.99 64.14
N PRO A 958 52.14 83.07 64.65
CA PRO A 958 51.93 84.42 64.07
C PRO A 958 53.17 85.27 63.60
N ASP A 959 53.08 85.77 62.37
CA ASP A 959 53.06 87.21 61.96
C ASP A 959 54.27 88.21 62.04
N VAL A 960 54.58 88.84 60.87
CA VAL A 960 55.25 90.17 60.55
C VAL A 960 56.64 90.55 61.16
N PRO A 961 57.37 91.62 60.71
CA PRO A 961 57.12 92.73 59.74
C PRO A 961 58.16 92.85 58.56
N PRO A 962 58.19 93.91 57.69
CA PRO A 962 58.60 93.78 56.27
C PRO A 962 59.88 94.52 55.78
N PRO A 963 60.60 93.99 54.75
CA PRO A 963 61.20 94.85 53.69
C PRO A 963 61.45 94.25 52.26
N ALA A 964 61.06 95.00 51.21
CA ALA A 964 61.79 95.33 49.94
C ALA A 964 62.23 94.30 48.83
N VAL A 965 62.37 94.85 47.58
CA VAL A 965 63.26 94.47 46.43
C VAL A 965 62.79 93.52 45.27
N VAL A 966 62.81 94.08 44.03
CA VAL A 966 63.04 93.48 42.67
C VAL A 966 61.92 92.68 41.92
N VAL A 967 62.13 92.51 40.60
CA VAL A 967 61.24 92.25 39.44
C VAL A 967 62.15 91.72 38.29
N PRO A 968 61.78 90.77 37.37
CA PRO A 968 60.68 90.90 36.38
C PRO A 968 60.05 89.58 35.80
N GLU A 969 59.37 89.72 34.64
CA GLU A 969 59.16 88.76 33.52
C GLU A 969 57.86 87.90 33.47
N VAL A 970 57.61 87.26 32.30
CA VAL A 970 56.27 86.88 31.75
C VAL A 970 56.29 85.42 31.18
N PRO A 971 55.68 84.92 30.06
CA PRO A 971 54.94 85.48 28.90
C PRO A 971 53.50 84.85 28.68
N PRO A 972 52.95 84.49 27.48
CA PRO A 972 51.70 85.18 27.04
C PRO A 972 50.61 84.35 26.27
N ILE A 973 49.62 85.08 25.68
CA ILE A 973 48.72 84.72 24.52
C ILE A 973 47.53 83.76 24.79
N GLN A 974 46.27 83.91 24.29
CA GLN A 974 45.36 84.97 23.73
C GLN A 974 44.01 84.26 23.32
N VAL A 975 42.82 84.84 23.01
CA VAL A 975 42.11 86.11 23.32
C VAL A 975 40.60 86.00 22.92
N GLU A 976 39.79 87.04 23.19
CA GLU A 976 38.36 87.32 22.78
C GLU A 976 38.16 87.61 21.25
N PRO A 977 37.02 88.11 20.65
CA PRO A 977 35.81 88.79 21.22
C PRO A 977 34.38 88.60 20.59
N GLU A 978 33.36 88.90 21.41
CA GLU A 978 32.23 89.88 21.30
C GLU A 978 31.37 90.21 20.00
N VAL A 979 30.10 90.62 20.25
CA VAL A 979 29.10 91.49 19.52
C VAL A 979 28.20 90.99 18.33
N VAL A 980 26.94 91.52 18.33
CA VAL A 980 25.99 91.89 17.22
C VAL A 980 24.67 91.07 17.03
N VAL A 981 23.56 91.80 16.81
CA VAL A 981 22.14 91.41 16.58
C VAL A 981 21.44 92.57 15.82
N PRO A 982 20.30 92.49 15.07
CA PRO A 982 19.64 91.48 14.18
C PRO A 982 19.63 92.00 12.68
N PRO A 983 18.65 91.80 11.74
CA PRO A 983 17.43 90.95 11.64
C PRO A 983 17.12 90.22 10.30
N VAL A 984 16.11 89.32 10.38
CA VAL A 984 15.13 88.78 9.40
C VAL A 984 15.22 89.13 7.88
N GLN A 985 15.32 88.09 7.03
CA GLN A 985 14.58 87.93 5.75
C GLN A 985 14.52 86.42 5.31
N PRO A 986 13.82 85.98 4.22
CA PRO A 986 12.93 84.79 4.30
C PRO A 986 13.27 83.66 3.26
N PRO A 987 12.38 82.77 2.74
CA PRO A 987 12.50 81.34 3.11
C PRO A 987 12.30 80.25 2.00
N ILE A 988 12.68 78.99 2.34
CA ILE A 988 12.31 77.67 1.74
C ILE A 988 12.90 77.25 0.35
N VAL A 989 13.22 75.93 0.24
CA VAL A 989 13.18 75.00 -0.94
C VAL A 989 14.53 74.37 -1.41
N GLY A 990 14.55 73.03 -1.59
CA GLY A 990 15.62 72.17 -2.17
C GLY A 990 16.35 71.31 -1.11
N GLU A 991 16.45 69.96 -1.11
CA GLU A 991 16.71 68.89 -2.12
C GLU A 991 18.15 68.79 -2.66
N PRO A 992 18.70 67.60 -3.03
CA PRO A 992 18.35 66.18 -2.69
C PRO A 992 19.62 65.29 -2.38
N GLU A 993 19.49 63.94 -2.46
CA GLU A 993 20.48 62.86 -2.86
C GLU A 993 22.03 62.93 -2.62
N VAL A 994 22.86 61.86 -2.67
CA VAL A 994 22.84 60.41 -2.34
C VAL A 994 24.28 59.79 -2.53
N VAL A 995 24.62 58.61 -1.94
CA VAL A 995 25.72 57.64 -2.29
C VAL A 995 27.24 57.82 -1.89
N VAL A 996 27.77 56.87 -1.05
CA VAL A 996 29.00 55.97 -1.07
C VAL A 996 30.37 56.51 -1.63
N PRO A 997 31.66 56.14 -1.21
CA PRO A 997 32.14 54.80 -0.72
C PRO A 997 33.39 54.63 0.25
N VAL A 998 33.56 53.41 0.84
CA VAL A 998 34.78 52.48 0.99
C VAL A 998 36.17 53.05 1.45
N PRO A 999 37.05 52.40 2.30
CA PRO A 999 37.44 50.96 2.41
C PRO A 999 37.72 50.33 3.83
N VAL A 1000 38.22 49.07 3.85
CA VAL A 1000 38.66 48.23 5.02
C VAL A 1000 40.04 47.57 4.79
N PRO A 1001 40.88 47.30 5.83
CA PRO A 1001 41.08 45.94 6.44
C PRO A 1001 41.42 46.04 7.98
N PRO A 1002 42.06 45.09 8.74
CA PRO A 1002 42.56 43.71 8.51
C PRO A 1002 42.10 42.66 9.59
N VAL A 1003 42.92 41.64 9.93
CA VAL A 1003 42.53 40.35 10.59
C VAL A 1003 43.67 39.69 11.41
N VAL A 1004 43.35 38.87 12.44
CA VAL A 1004 44.14 37.72 13.02
C VAL A 1004 43.27 37.00 14.11
N VAL A 1005 43.26 35.70 14.50
CA VAL A 1005 43.56 34.31 14.03
C VAL A 1005 43.03 33.33 15.15
N LEU A 1006 42.96 32.00 14.90
CA LEU A 1006 42.35 30.90 15.73
C LEU A 1006 43.21 30.35 16.92
N PRO A 1007 42.65 29.44 17.77
CA PRO A 1007 42.94 27.98 17.66
C PRO A 1007 41.72 27.01 17.91
N GLU A 1008 41.96 25.69 18.00
CA GLU A 1008 40.99 24.58 17.81
C GLU A 1008 40.84 23.55 18.99
N VAL A 1009 39.72 22.78 19.01
CA VAL A 1009 39.60 21.32 19.40
C VAL A 1009 39.84 20.95 20.90
N PRO A 1010 39.40 19.78 21.50
CA PRO A 1010 38.81 18.52 20.98
C PRO A 1010 37.47 18.03 21.62
N SER A 1011 37.04 16.83 21.21
CA SER A 1011 35.90 16.00 21.66
C SER A 1011 36.27 14.85 22.63
N THR A 1012 35.29 14.23 23.32
CA THR A 1012 35.41 12.93 24.04
C THR A 1012 34.11 12.09 24.02
N GLU A 1013 34.20 10.78 24.32
CA GLU A 1013 33.18 9.76 24.05
C GLU A 1013 32.86 8.84 25.28
N THR A 1014 31.64 8.27 25.34
CA THR A 1014 31.31 6.93 25.96
C THR A 1014 31.51 6.77 27.51
N PRO A 1015 31.14 5.64 28.20
CA PRO A 1015 30.64 4.32 27.72
C PRO A 1015 29.43 3.64 28.44
N VAL A 1016 29.10 2.48 27.87
CA VAL A 1016 28.19 1.34 28.25
C VAL A 1016 28.50 0.71 29.62
N ILE A 1017 27.51 0.08 30.35
CA ILE A 1017 27.36 -1.38 30.72
C ILE A 1017 25.91 -1.70 31.25
N THR A 1018 25.40 -2.92 31.01
CA THR A 1018 24.14 -3.60 31.51
C THR A 1018 24.44 -4.57 32.68
N PRO A 1019 23.62 -5.59 33.12
CA PRO A 1019 22.18 -5.96 33.00
C PRO A 1019 21.59 -6.21 34.45
N PRO A 1020 20.88 -7.30 34.90
CA PRO A 1020 19.98 -8.33 34.29
C PRO A 1020 18.67 -8.68 35.11
N VAL A 1021 17.96 -9.77 34.71
CA VAL A 1021 17.00 -10.64 35.49
C VAL A 1021 15.52 -10.17 35.65
N GLN A 1022 14.44 -11.01 35.73
CA GLN A 1022 14.01 -12.32 35.12
C GLN A 1022 12.58 -12.68 35.65
N GLU A 1023 11.96 -13.76 35.12
CA GLU A 1023 10.83 -14.58 35.67
C GLU A 1023 9.38 -14.10 35.44
N ALA A 1024 8.36 -14.98 35.27
CA ALA A 1024 8.30 -16.41 34.88
C ALA A 1024 6.86 -16.80 34.41
N LEU A 1025 6.60 -18.08 34.06
CA LEU A 1025 5.40 -18.57 33.36
C LEU A 1025 4.45 -19.47 34.19
N SER A 1026 3.13 -19.16 34.14
CA SER A 1026 2.01 -20.14 34.17
C SER A 1026 1.85 -20.99 35.47
N PRO A 1027 0.92 -21.98 35.62
CA PRO A 1027 -0.15 -22.49 34.74
C PRO A 1027 -1.55 -22.72 35.42
N SER A 1028 -2.39 -23.60 34.83
CA SER A 1028 -3.69 -24.16 35.31
C SER A 1028 -4.96 -23.29 35.14
N GLY A 1029 -6.18 -23.86 35.00
CA GLY A 1029 -6.53 -25.26 34.75
C GLY A 1029 -8.05 -25.60 34.74
N GLU A 1030 -8.48 -26.39 33.75
CA GLU A 1030 -9.68 -27.27 33.69
C GLU A 1030 -11.17 -26.77 33.69
N ARG A 1031 -11.89 -27.27 32.66
CA ARG A 1031 -13.27 -27.83 32.63
C ARG A 1031 -14.57 -26.98 32.62
N GLN A 1032 -15.19 -27.04 31.44
CA GLN A 1032 -16.59 -27.49 31.17
C GLN A 1032 -17.80 -26.77 31.81
N ALA A 1033 -18.51 -25.99 30.97
CA ALA A 1033 -19.95 -26.18 30.72
C ALA A 1033 -20.39 -25.53 29.40
N LEU A 1034 -21.39 -26.10 28.72
CA LEU A 1034 -22.11 -25.56 27.55
C LEU A 1034 -23.60 -25.61 27.90
N PRO A 1035 -24.43 -24.63 27.49
CA PRO A 1035 -25.14 -24.83 26.22
C PRO A 1035 -25.54 -23.57 25.40
N LYS A 1036 -25.70 -23.82 24.09
CA LYS A 1036 -26.52 -23.09 23.09
C LYS A 1036 -26.16 -21.64 22.69
N VAL A 1037 -26.07 -21.48 21.38
CA VAL A 1037 -25.92 -20.23 20.60
C VAL A 1037 -27.25 -19.97 19.86
N PRO A 1038 -27.69 -18.70 19.75
CA PRO A 1038 -27.72 -18.05 18.43
C PRO A 1038 -26.98 -16.70 18.49
N GLY A 1039 -26.23 -16.26 17.49
CA GLY A 1039 -26.08 -16.75 16.12
C GLY A 1039 -26.10 -15.54 15.18
N ARG A 1040 -24.93 -15.11 14.69
CA ARG A 1040 -24.79 -13.97 13.76
C ARG A 1040 -23.51 -14.10 12.93
N ASP A 1041 -23.67 -14.43 11.67
CA ASP A 1041 -22.69 -14.04 10.64
C ASP A 1041 -22.68 -12.51 10.52
N ARG A 1042 -21.50 -11.92 10.31
CA ARG A 1042 -21.35 -10.59 9.72
C ARG A 1042 -20.14 -10.58 8.80
N ALA A 1043 -20.36 -10.10 7.58
CA ALA A 1043 -19.31 -9.96 6.58
C ALA A 1043 -18.27 -8.90 7.00
N VAL A 1044 -17.00 -9.16 6.68
CA VAL A 1044 -15.91 -8.18 6.86
C VAL A 1044 -15.90 -7.23 5.67
N VAL A 1045 -16.54 -6.08 5.82
CA VAL A 1045 -16.41 -4.95 4.88
C VAL A 1045 -15.20 -4.13 5.32
N LEU A 1046 -14.09 -4.26 4.59
CA LEU A 1046 -12.83 -3.59 4.90
C LEU A 1046 -12.71 -2.25 4.16
N LEU A 1047 -13.29 -1.18 4.72
CA LEU A 1047 -12.88 0.17 4.33
C LEU A 1047 -11.45 0.43 4.83
N ARG A 1048 -10.56 0.89 3.93
CA ARG A 1048 -9.30 1.53 4.30
C ARG A 1048 -9.12 2.83 3.52
N VAL A 1049 -8.81 3.88 4.27
CA VAL A 1049 -8.46 5.21 3.75
C VAL A 1049 -7.04 5.16 3.15
N LEU A 1050 -6.84 5.87 2.05
CA LEU A 1050 -5.53 6.02 1.40
C LEU A 1050 -4.65 7.06 2.14
N PRO A 1051 -3.40 6.73 2.52
CA PRO A 1051 -2.48 7.71 3.10
C PRO A 1051 -1.71 8.44 1.99
N GLY A 1052 -2.13 9.67 1.67
CA GLY A 1052 -1.40 10.54 0.74
C GLY A 1052 -0.04 10.99 1.31
N LYS A 1053 1.05 10.75 0.56
CA LYS A 1053 2.36 11.39 0.79
C LYS A 1053 2.64 12.39 -0.32
N VAL A 1054 2.97 13.62 0.06
CA VAL A 1054 3.53 14.65 -0.83
C VAL A 1054 4.96 14.94 -0.36
N PRO A 1055 5.97 15.04 -1.24
CA PRO A 1055 7.37 15.15 -0.85
C PRO A 1055 7.78 16.57 -0.41
N VAL A 1056 8.84 16.65 0.39
CA VAL A 1056 9.47 17.91 0.83
C VAL A 1056 10.66 18.23 -0.08
N GLN A 1057 10.70 19.45 -0.66
CA GLN A 1057 11.90 20.04 -1.25
C GLN A 1057 11.89 21.57 -1.12
N GLY A 1058 13.09 22.16 -0.92
CA GLY A 1058 13.38 23.56 -1.24
C GLY A 1058 13.05 24.60 -0.14
N PRO A 1059 13.96 25.52 0.19
CA PRO A 1059 13.67 26.65 1.06
C PRO A 1059 13.01 27.81 0.29
N VAL A 1060 12.09 28.52 0.93
CA VAL A 1060 11.55 29.80 0.45
C VAL A 1060 12.28 30.94 1.16
N THR A 1061 12.89 31.84 0.40
CA THR A 1061 13.55 33.06 0.91
C THR A 1061 12.52 34.10 1.33
N LEU A 1062 12.67 34.72 2.49
CA LEU A 1062 11.92 35.94 2.81
C LEU A 1062 12.47 37.13 2.02
N ALA A 1063 11.57 37.93 1.45
CA ALA A 1063 11.80 39.29 0.99
C ALA A 1063 10.62 40.17 1.46
N ALA A 1064 10.88 41.44 1.75
CA ALA A 1064 10.02 42.25 2.62
C ALA A 1064 9.01 43.16 1.90
N THR A 1065 8.02 43.60 2.67
CA THR A 1065 6.91 44.50 2.34
C THR A 1065 7.31 45.88 1.80
N VAL A 1066 6.50 46.43 0.90
CA VAL A 1066 6.31 47.89 0.74
C VAL A 1066 4.81 48.19 0.69
N VAL A 1067 4.40 49.33 1.26
CA VAL A 1067 3.01 49.79 1.44
C VAL A 1067 2.79 51.10 0.66
N PRO A 1068 1.56 51.37 0.18
CA PRO A 1068 1.05 52.74 0.12
C PRO A 1068 -0.26 52.93 0.93
N GLU A 1069 -0.45 54.14 1.47
CA GLU A 1069 -1.59 54.51 2.34
C GLU A 1069 -2.88 54.93 1.58
N PRO A 1070 -4.05 54.99 2.26
CA PRO A 1070 -5.37 55.21 1.63
C PRO A 1070 -6.01 56.59 1.94
N LEU A 1071 -6.86 57.10 1.04
CA LEU A 1071 -7.93 58.09 1.27
C LEU A 1071 -8.98 58.01 0.13
N PRO A 1072 -10.24 58.47 0.31
CA PRO A 1072 -11.10 58.43 1.50
C PRO A 1072 -12.54 57.92 1.19
N VAL A 1073 -13.39 57.84 2.23
CA VAL A 1073 -14.80 57.36 2.18
C VAL A 1073 -15.80 58.52 2.10
N PRO A 1074 -16.96 58.35 1.41
CA PRO A 1074 -18.20 59.10 1.68
C PRO A 1074 -19.26 58.25 2.41
N GLU A 1075 -19.97 58.84 3.38
CA GLU A 1075 -21.01 58.21 4.21
C GLU A 1075 -22.45 58.35 3.63
N PRO A 1076 -23.49 57.67 4.19
CA PRO A 1076 -24.71 57.30 3.46
C PRO A 1076 -25.89 58.30 3.54
N VAL A 1077 -26.94 58.02 2.77
CA VAL A 1077 -28.27 58.67 2.83
C VAL A 1077 -29.39 57.61 2.90
N ASP A 1078 -30.53 57.99 3.47
CA ASP A 1078 -31.48 57.10 4.17
C ASP A 1078 -32.80 56.80 3.37
N LYS A 1079 -33.29 55.56 3.52
CA LYS A 1079 -34.72 55.10 3.47
C LYS A 1079 -35.59 55.03 2.17
N PRO A 1080 -36.72 54.26 2.19
CA PRO A 1080 -37.36 53.69 1.00
C PRO A 1080 -38.88 53.96 0.80
N LEU A 1081 -39.43 53.51 -0.35
CA LEU A 1081 -40.86 53.34 -0.68
C LEU A 1081 -40.98 52.06 -1.58
N THR A 1082 -41.69 50.96 -1.25
CA THR A 1082 -43.14 50.68 -1.07
C THR A 1082 -43.99 50.57 -2.36
N ALA A 1083 -44.27 49.32 -2.75
CA ALA A 1083 -45.47 48.71 -3.40
C ALA A 1083 -46.36 49.45 -4.45
N GLU A 1084 -46.65 48.71 -5.55
CA GLU A 1084 -47.94 48.45 -6.28
C GLU A 1084 -49.17 49.42 -6.24
N PRO A 1085 -50.14 49.39 -7.22
CA PRO A 1085 -50.46 48.32 -8.19
C PRO A 1085 -50.82 48.77 -9.66
N MET A 1086 -51.35 47.80 -10.44
CA MET A 1086 -52.00 47.83 -11.77
C MET A 1086 -53.25 48.78 -11.86
N PRO A 1087 -53.94 49.08 -13.02
CA PRO A 1087 -54.18 48.18 -14.19
C PRO A 1087 -54.50 48.73 -15.63
N ALA A 1088 -54.63 47.77 -16.57
CA ALA A 1088 -55.54 47.66 -17.75
C ALA A 1088 -55.59 48.72 -18.90
N ALA A 1089 -55.46 48.25 -20.17
CA ALA A 1089 -56.57 48.04 -21.13
C ALA A 1089 -56.13 47.80 -22.61
N GLN A 1090 -56.85 46.91 -23.32
CA GLN A 1090 -57.40 46.96 -24.71
C GLN A 1090 -56.66 47.69 -25.88
N SER A 1091 -56.77 47.35 -27.18
CA SER A 1091 -57.32 46.20 -27.97
C SER A 1091 -57.04 46.43 -29.49
N LEU A 1092 -57.49 45.51 -30.37
CA LEU A 1092 -57.67 45.58 -31.85
C LEU A 1092 -56.57 45.01 -32.80
N MET A 1093 -57.04 44.64 -34.01
CA MET A 1093 -56.41 43.82 -35.07
C MET A 1093 -56.50 44.59 -36.44
N PRO A 1094 -56.69 44.05 -37.68
CA PRO A 1094 -56.50 42.68 -38.27
C PRO A 1094 -55.97 42.58 -39.76
N ILE A 1095 -55.54 41.37 -40.19
CA ILE A 1095 -55.80 40.71 -41.54
C ILE A 1095 -55.12 41.35 -42.82
N PRO A 1096 -54.92 40.67 -44.00
CA PRO A 1096 -55.49 39.42 -44.55
C PRO A 1096 -54.55 38.30 -45.11
N THR A 1097 -55.17 37.20 -45.57
CA THR A 1097 -54.64 36.04 -46.35
C THR A 1097 -55.00 36.15 -47.86
N PRO A 1098 -54.79 35.18 -48.81
CA PRO A 1098 -55.54 33.89 -48.92
C PRO A 1098 -54.84 32.70 -49.68
N VAL A 1099 -55.62 31.70 -50.12
CA VAL A 1099 -55.35 30.37 -50.77
C VAL A 1099 -56.54 30.00 -51.72
N PRO A 1100 -56.68 28.88 -52.52
CA PRO A 1100 -56.12 27.50 -52.40
C PRO A 1100 -55.93 26.60 -53.69
N ALA A 1101 -55.64 25.29 -53.46
CA ALA A 1101 -56.15 24.08 -54.16
C ALA A 1101 -55.55 23.50 -55.48
N VAL A 1102 -55.56 22.15 -55.60
CA VAL A 1102 -56.34 21.32 -56.57
C VAL A 1102 -56.17 19.79 -56.31
N GLN A 1103 -57.21 18.98 -56.59
CA GLN A 1103 -57.26 17.49 -56.66
C GLN A 1103 -58.34 17.11 -57.72
N PRO A 1104 -58.43 15.88 -58.34
CA PRO A 1104 -59.13 14.74 -57.69
C PRO A 1104 -58.90 13.27 -58.22
N ALA A 1105 -59.36 12.27 -57.43
CA ALA A 1105 -59.89 10.92 -57.80
C ALA A 1105 -58.92 9.84 -58.40
N VAL A 1106 -59.19 8.50 -58.49
CA VAL A 1106 -60.43 7.67 -58.60
C VAL A 1106 -60.28 6.20 -58.05
N LYS A 1107 -61.18 5.70 -57.16
CA LYS A 1107 -61.59 4.26 -56.86
C LYS A 1107 -60.48 3.21 -56.46
N ARG A 1108 -60.72 1.97 -55.93
CA ARG A 1108 -61.92 1.17 -55.53
C ARG A 1108 -61.63 0.06 -54.45
N MET A 1109 -62.56 -0.15 -53.52
CA MET A 1109 -63.09 -1.38 -52.84
C MET A 1109 -62.32 -2.75 -52.72
N LEU A 1110 -62.28 -3.24 -51.46
CA LEU A 1110 -62.57 -4.62 -50.93
C LEU A 1110 -61.60 -5.83 -51.13
N PRO A 1111 -61.66 -6.90 -50.26
CA PRO A 1111 -60.44 -7.53 -49.71
C PRO A 1111 -60.24 -9.08 -49.91
N PRO A 1112 -60.32 -10.01 -48.91
CA PRO A 1112 -59.17 -10.89 -48.61
C PRO A 1112 -59.41 -12.42 -48.72
N LEU A 1113 -58.34 -13.22 -48.86
CA LEU A 1113 -58.40 -14.69 -48.73
C LEU A 1113 -57.18 -15.34 -48.03
N LEU A 1114 -57.50 -16.21 -47.08
CA LEU A 1114 -56.70 -17.31 -46.51
C LEU A 1114 -56.83 -18.58 -47.42
N PRO A 1115 -56.27 -19.75 -47.07
CA PRO A 1115 -54.93 -20.08 -46.55
C PRO A 1115 -54.27 -21.26 -47.33
N ARG A 1116 -53.01 -21.65 -47.02
CA ARG A 1116 -52.57 -23.07 -47.10
C ARG A 1116 -51.30 -23.38 -46.30
N ARG A 1117 -51.32 -24.55 -45.64
CA ARG A 1117 -50.20 -25.29 -45.02
C ARG A 1117 -49.58 -26.27 -46.07
N PRO A 1118 -48.70 -27.23 -45.70
CA PRO A 1118 -47.41 -27.17 -44.98
C PRO A 1118 -46.28 -27.93 -45.74
N LYS A 1119 -45.05 -27.97 -45.19
CA LYS A 1119 -44.18 -29.17 -44.99
C LYS A 1119 -42.67 -28.89 -45.13
N GLN A 1120 -41.88 -29.57 -44.28
CA GLN A 1120 -40.61 -30.32 -44.53
C GLN A 1120 -39.47 -29.64 -45.32
N ASP A 1121 -38.18 -29.88 -45.02
CA ASP A 1121 -37.56 -30.67 -43.94
C ASP A 1121 -36.13 -30.16 -43.67
N ARG A 1122 -35.58 -30.53 -42.51
CA ARG A 1122 -34.14 -30.71 -42.18
C ARG A 1122 -33.07 -30.02 -43.05
N ASN A 1123 -32.28 -29.14 -42.43
CA ASN A 1123 -31.08 -29.56 -41.70
C ASN A 1123 -30.69 -28.52 -40.64
#